data_AF-S9W761-F1
#
_entry.id   AF-S9W761-F1
#
_cell.length_a   1.000
_cell.length_b   1.000
_cell.length_c   1.000
_cell.angle_alpha   90.00
_cell.angle_beta   90.00
_cell.angle_gamma   90.00
#
_symmetry.space_group_name_H-M   'P 1'
#
loop_
_entity.id
_entity.type
_entity.pdbx_description
1 polymer ?
#
loop_
_entity_poly.entity_id
_entity_poly.type
_entity_poly.pdbx_seq_one_letter_code
_entity_poly.pdbx_strand_id
1 'polypeptide(L)'
;MDDPQLLCSNGLKRVMFWSWAEGILKYYSPPILHKDLHTPSVGSFTQTVLVPGTSMACSGTVDGDVVLWDLQPRGRIAKGHDKELLKVVRVHQGGVTFLTTEGGYIVTGGMDGQVKFLDTKLRLVAWFEELNGGPVVSISFDAPPLQRPMEDIVAETVKATQKSVLVGGNAAAKAFTAPDFMVSTADALILDVPSKSFHTNFTNSDDVRKGKLIVQGQDEAIQCIVAHPKLPRLAVAGLSGNVHIWDYTQRRVLMLTIFRSLLVQSMAFDPQGQQLVCGFTNGTVKVLNAETLEERQIFKPKKPDSIVKLTFSPDSYMFAYGTVSGTVALFHFTHRNQDPLKPMEWELVGRHKTHRAAISGLQFMSDTNGEGLRLLSVGEDKRLIEYNLVESGPESGLQLRTAHRITQGPAPTGFLWLKSPYVVDAQSRPRGPLDDGGFDHDGADPAQRAAGQDRAGGDLLDYLLISTSEYKLGVYLSDWSRQCIKTVLSPTFGGPIAAMAVVAGDGGGSSCLVYATKERVVGLMQLPVRGDPHAAMGLLAHPGAITSMAVSFDGRHVFTAGGEDQSVLQWTIDGARVMEPAAAAAAAQAPGGVPLDHLLSTVEGGAEGDLMREVVDYFYYAQVRTQGEETSAKRELLGAIRFSQLPNLFRALGYYPSELEIGHLTYEVANMYGPRDEPLEEINVDDILLDFTQFMRLYINYRPVYGITREDIETAFLRLGADPKTGKVDRDAFFEVLSTRGEPLRTAEITAALASLLGDGVRLDMLEDKITARAFAENLLGFEDYDGQQPQQQQQGEEEEEEEESETEDGFG
;
A
#
# COMPACT_ATOMS: atom_id res chain seq x y z
N MET A 1 24.88 33.71 34.55
CA MET A 1 25.86 33.30 33.52
C MET A 1 25.48 31.89 33.15
N ASP A 2 25.04 31.66 31.93
CA ASP A 2 24.77 30.31 31.45
C ASP A 2 26.11 29.58 31.37
N ASP A 3 26.20 28.43 32.02
CA ASP A 3 27.41 27.61 31.98
C ASP A 3 27.32 26.69 30.75
N PRO A 4 28.08 26.95 29.68
CA PRO A 4 28.05 26.13 28.47
C PRO A 4 28.57 24.70 28.71
N GLN A 5 29.09 24.41 29.90
CA GLN A 5 29.58 23.09 30.28
C GLN A 5 28.51 22.20 30.92
N LEU A 6 27.32 22.73 31.20
CA LEU A 6 26.20 21.98 31.78
C LEU A 6 25.25 21.44 30.70
N LEU A 7 24.93 20.16 30.79
CA LEU A 7 23.94 19.48 29.95
C LEU A 7 22.93 18.76 30.84
N CYS A 8 21.71 18.57 30.38
CA CYS A 8 20.71 17.75 31.05
C CYS A 8 20.12 16.72 30.10
N SER A 9 19.85 15.53 30.63
CA SER A 9 19.07 14.49 29.94
C SER A 9 18.15 13.81 30.93
N ASN A 10 17.07 13.19 30.45
CA ASN A 10 16.17 12.41 31.30
C ASN A 10 15.82 11.09 30.63
N GLY A 11 15.64 10.06 31.45
CA GLY A 11 14.86 8.88 31.11
C GLY A 11 13.48 8.97 31.74
N LEU A 12 12.69 7.89 31.64
CA LEU A 12 11.32 7.88 32.16
C LEU A 12 11.25 8.15 33.67
N LYS A 13 12.20 7.67 34.47
CA LYS A 13 12.15 7.77 35.94
C LYS A 13 13.28 8.57 36.58
N ARG A 14 14.27 9.02 35.80
CA ARG A 14 15.46 9.71 36.32
C ARG A 14 15.88 10.86 35.41
N VAL A 15 16.40 11.90 36.04
CA VAL A 15 17.08 13.00 35.39
C VAL A 15 18.57 12.88 35.65
N MET A 16 19.39 13.17 34.65
CA MET A 16 20.84 13.21 34.72
C MET A 16 21.34 14.59 34.31
N PHE A 17 22.15 15.18 35.17
CA PHE A 17 22.83 16.43 34.92
C PHE A 17 24.30 16.14 34.67
N TRP A 18 24.81 16.64 33.55
CA TRP A 18 26.18 16.44 33.12
C TRP A 18 26.94 17.76 33.23
N SER A 19 28.20 17.67 33.60
CA SER A 19 29.12 18.82 33.64
C SER A 19 30.45 18.41 33.03
N TRP A 20 30.98 19.23 32.13
CA TRP A 20 32.36 19.09 31.69
C TRP A 20 33.29 19.66 32.76
N ALA A 21 34.08 18.80 33.40
CA ALA A 21 35.09 19.22 34.36
C ALA A 21 36.44 18.60 33.99
N GLU A 22 37.45 19.44 33.76
CA GLU A 22 38.83 19.00 33.47
C GLU A 22 38.94 18.07 32.23
N GLY A 23 38.08 18.27 31.22
CA GLY A 23 38.06 17.45 30.00
C GLY A 23 37.37 16.10 30.14
N ILE A 24 36.73 15.82 31.29
CA ILE A 24 35.95 14.61 31.54
C ILE A 24 34.50 15.01 31.81
N LEU A 25 33.57 14.30 31.17
CA LEU A 25 32.15 14.46 31.40
C LEU A 25 31.76 13.76 32.71
N LYS A 26 31.39 14.54 33.73
CA LYS A 26 30.89 14.02 35.02
C LYS A 26 29.37 14.11 35.03
N TYR A 27 28.70 13.13 35.64
CA TYR A 27 27.25 13.11 35.76
C TYR A 27 26.80 13.05 37.21
N TYR A 28 25.59 13.56 37.44
CA TYR A 28 24.89 13.52 38.71
C TYR A 28 23.42 13.24 38.45
N SER A 29 22.84 12.29 39.20
CA SER A 29 21.43 11.95 39.11
C SER A 29 20.82 11.99 40.51
N PRO A 30 19.98 12.99 40.81
CA PRO A 30 19.38 13.12 42.13
C PRO A 30 18.40 11.98 42.46
N PRO A 31 18.53 11.26 43.60
CA PRO A 31 17.49 10.37 44.09
C PRO A 31 16.16 11.07 44.42
N ILE A 32 15.06 10.50 43.92
CA ILE A 32 13.71 10.91 44.28
C ILE A 32 13.32 10.18 45.58
N LEU A 33 13.36 10.88 46.72
CA LEU A 33 13.01 10.32 48.01
C LEU A 33 11.53 10.62 48.33
N HIS A 34 10.74 9.60 48.69
CA HIS A 34 9.31 9.72 48.99
C HIS A 34 8.97 10.75 50.09
N LYS A 35 9.92 11.03 51.00
CA LYS A 35 9.75 12.01 52.09
C LYS A 35 9.69 13.46 51.61
N ASP A 36 10.18 13.76 50.41
CA ASP A 36 10.30 15.11 49.86
C ASP A 36 9.13 15.46 48.92
N LEU A 37 8.17 14.56 48.75
CA LEU A 37 7.01 14.72 47.87
C LEU A 37 5.72 14.89 48.69
N HIS A 38 4.91 15.90 48.33
CA HIS A 38 3.53 16.02 48.82
C HIS A 38 2.55 15.10 48.04
N THR A 39 3.00 14.55 46.91
CA THR A 39 2.27 13.60 46.05
C THR A 39 2.85 12.19 46.20
N PRO A 40 2.03 11.12 46.05
CA PRO A 40 2.46 9.74 46.32
C PRO A 40 3.58 9.24 45.39
N SER A 41 3.68 9.79 44.18
CA SER A 41 4.75 9.52 43.20
C SER A 41 4.85 10.65 42.17
N VAL A 42 6.02 10.78 41.54
CA VAL A 42 6.22 11.62 40.35
C VAL A 42 6.03 10.73 39.12
N GLY A 43 5.17 11.15 38.18
CA GLY A 43 4.97 10.45 36.91
C GLY A 43 6.22 10.42 36.03
N SER A 44 6.16 9.64 34.95
CA SER A 44 7.27 9.54 34.01
C SER A 44 7.65 10.92 33.44
N PHE A 45 8.96 11.22 33.41
CA PHE A 45 9.47 12.47 32.87
C PHE A 45 9.35 12.51 31.34
N THR A 46 8.93 13.65 30.81
CA THR A 46 8.83 13.90 29.37
C THR A 46 10.09 14.61 28.87
N GLN A 47 10.30 15.86 29.26
CA GLN A 47 11.43 16.69 28.85
C GLN A 47 12.04 17.42 30.04
N THR A 48 13.35 17.64 30.03
CA THR A 48 14.07 18.45 31.02
C THR A 48 14.84 19.58 30.34
N VAL A 49 14.78 20.78 30.92
CA VAL A 49 15.47 21.98 30.43
C VAL A 49 16.15 22.72 31.59
N LEU A 50 17.32 23.30 31.33
CA LEU A 50 18.02 24.18 32.27
C LEU A 50 17.39 25.57 32.29
N VAL A 51 17.27 26.19 33.46
CA VAL A 51 16.70 27.54 33.59
C VAL A 51 17.82 28.57 33.46
N PRO A 52 17.87 29.36 32.36
CA PRO A 52 18.98 30.26 32.07
C PRO A 52 19.21 31.28 33.18
N GLY A 53 20.47 31.61 33.43
CA GLY A 53 20.89 32.56 34.46
C GLY A 53 20.70 32.07 35.91
N THR A 54 20.26 30.83 36.12
CA THR A 54 20.05 30.23 37.44
C THR A 54 20.77 28.90 37.59
N SER A 55 20.86 28.40 38.83
CA SER A 55 21.35 27.05 39.13
C SER A 55 20.20 26.03 39.18
N MET A 56 19.22 26.12 38.29
CA MET A 56 18.02 25.29 38.35
C MET A 56 17.75 24.58 37.03
N ALA A 57 17.02 23.47 37.11
CA ALA A 57 16.43 22.79 35.95
C ALA A 57 14.96 22.53 36.19
N CYS A 58 14.17 22.43 35.13
CA CYS A 58 12.78 22.03 35.18
C CYS A 58 12.55 20.76 34.35
N SER A 59 11.69 19.87 34.84
CA SER A 59 11.26 18.66 34.12
C SER A 59 9.74 18.60 34.06
N GLY A 60 9.19 18.29 32.88
CA GLY A 60 7.78 17.98 32.69
C GLY A 60 7.49 16.51 32.94
N THR A 61 6.23 16.17 33.25
CA THR A 61 5.77 14.79 33.43
C THR A 61 4.55 14.46 32.55
N VAL A 62 4.33 13.16 32.31
CA VAL A 62 3.13 12.64 31.62
C VAL A 62 1.82 12.93 32.36
N ASP A 63 1.89 13.24 33.66
CA ASP A 63 0.73 13.56 34.48
C ASP A 63 0.37 15.06 34.45
N GLY A 64 1.20 15.90 33.83
CA GLY A 64 0.98 17.35 33.76
C GLY A 64 1.69 18.15 34.85
N ASP A 65 2.58 17.51 35.60
CA ASP A 65 3.38 18.15 36.65
C ASP A 65 4.67 18.73 36.06
N VAL A 66 5.11 19.86 36.62
CA VAL A 66 6.44 20.43 36.40
C VAL A 66 7.22 20.34 37.71
N VAL A 67 8.38 19.69 37.62
CA VAL A 67 9.32 19.47 38.73
C VAL A 67 10.48 20.44 38.58
N LEU A 68 10.82 21.15 39.65
CA LEU A 68 11.96 22.07 39.70
C LEU A 68 13.10 21.46 40.53
N TRP A 69 14.30 21.46 39.98
CA TRP A 69 15.54 20.92 40.54
C TRP A 69 16.51 22.04 40.90
N ASP A 70 17.25 21.89 41.99
CA ASP A 70 18.41 22.74 42.31
C ASP A 70 19.70 22.04 41.87
N LEU A 71 20.56 22.77 41.17
CA LEU A 71 21.85 22.32 40.65
C LEU A 71 22.94 22.97 41.48
N GLN A 72 23.41 22.33 42.54
CA GLN A 72 24.57 22.85 43.27
C GLN A 72 25.85 22.64 42.44
N PRO A 73 26.58 23.70 42.04
CA PRO A 73 27.85 23.53 41.34
C PRO A 73 28.92 23.17 42.36
N ARG A 74 29.46 21.94 42.37
CA ARG A 74 30.58 21.63 43.29
C ARG A 74 31.69 20.77 42.69
N GLY A 75 32.82 21.43 42.49
CA GLY A 75 34.16 20.83 42.45
C GLY A 75 34.70 20.39 43.81
N ARG A 76 33.86 20.15 44.84
CA ARG A 76 34.31 19.57 46.12
C ARG A 76 33.24 18.71 46.75
N ILE A 77 33.62 17.46 47.02
CA ILE A 77 32.93 16.48 47.87
C ILE A 77 32.52 17.17 49.18
N ALA A 78 31.22 17.29 49.42
CA ALA A 78 30.69 17.63 50.74
C ALA A 78 29.54 16.66 51.07
N LYS A 79 29.74 15.87 52.14
CA LYS A 79 28.72 15.03 52.76
C LYS A 79 27.66 15.90 53.42
N GLY A 80 26.39 15.59 53.17
CA GLY A 80 25.28 15.89 54.08
C GLY A 80 24.56 17.21 53.83
N HIS A 81 23.76 17.27 52.76
CA HIS A 81 22.36 17.72 52.74
C HIS A 81 21.95 17.93 51.27
N ASP A 82 21.74 16.80 50.60
CA ASP A 82 21.18 16.73 49.26
C ASP A 82 19.70 17.16 49.34
N LYS A 83 19.43 18.43 49.05
CA LYS A 83 18.08 18.90 48.72
C LYS A 83 18.00 18.96 47.21
N GLU A 84 17.45 17.90 46.66
CA GLU A 84 17.60 17.57 45.24
C GLU A 84 16.37 17.94 44.42
N LEU A 85 15.20 18.01 45.04
CA LEU A 85 13.95 18.43 44.41
C LEU A 85 13.41 19.64 45.19
N LEU A 86 13.15 20.74 44.49
CA LEU A 86 12.68 21.98 45.12
C LEU A 86 11.16 22.03 45.24
N LYS A 87 10.47 21.69 44.16
CA LYS A 87 9.03 21.90 44.04
C LYS A 87 8.43 21.05 42.93
N VAL A 88 7.22 20.56 43.14
CA VAL A 88 6.36 19.96 42.11
C VAL A 88 5.06 20.76 42.03
N VAL A 89 4.64 21.12 40.82
CA VAL A 89 3.38 21.83 40.59
C VAL A 89 2.65 21.20 39.41
N ARG A 90 1.37 20.90 39.60
CA ARG A 90 0.48 20.52 38.50
C ARG A 90 0.17 21.76 37.65
N VAL A 91 0.60 21.75 36.40
CA VAL A 91 0.47 22.89 35.48
C VAL A 91 -0.58 22.62 34.40
N HIS A 92 -0.67 21.39 33.90
CA HIS A 92 -1.62 20.99 32.86
C HIS A 92 -2.59 19.92 33.38
N GLN A 93 -3.78 19.80 32.77
CA GLN A 93 -4.73 18.74 33.13
C GLN A 93 -4.30 17.37 32.58
N GLY A 94 -3.52 17.36 31.51
CA GLY A 94 -2.81 16.19 30.98
C GLY A 94 -1.31 16.43 30.93
N GLY A 95 -0.56 15.51 30.30
CA GLY A 95 0.90 15.54 30.26
C GLY A 95 1.52 16.83 29.72
N VAL A 96 2.68 17.20 30.26
CA VAL A 96 3.54 18.25 29.72
C VAL A 96 4.28 17.69 28.52
N THR A 97 3.89 18.09 27.32
CA THR A 97 4.41 17.57 26.05
C THR A 97 5.65 18.31 25.57
N PHE A 98 5.76 19.60 25.91
CA PHE A 98 6.88 20.43 25.53
C PHE A 98 7.29 21.34 26.67
N LEU A 99 8.59 21.51 26.86
CA LEU A 99 9.15 22.38 27.91
C LEU A 99 10.33 23.18 27.33
N THR A 100 10.34 24.48 27.55
CA THR A 100 11.45 25.36 27.19
C THR A 100 11.55 26.55 28.14
N THR A 101 12.53 27.41 27.93
CA THR A 101 12.72 28.64 28.69
C THR A 101 12.97 29.81 27.75
N GLU A 102 12.23 30.90 27.92
CA GLU A 102 12.34 32.09 27.06
C GLU A 102 12.10 33.36 27.88
N GLY A 103 12.91 34.40 27.66
CA GLY A 103 12.72 35.70 28.32
C GLY A 103 12.70 35.67 29.86
N GLY A 104 13.32 34.66 30.49
CA GLY A 104 13.30 34.46 31.95
C GLY A 104 12.07 33.71 32.48
N TYR A 105 11.21 33.21 31.60
CA TYR A 105 10.06 32.36 31.93
C TYR A 105 10.33 30.90 31.59
N ILE A 106 9.70 29.99 32.34
CA ILE A 106 9.58 28.59 31.98
C ILE A 106 8.28 28.46 31.16
N VAL A 107 8.39 27.92 29.96
CA VAL A 107 7.26 27.77 29.02
C VAL A 107 6.91 26.30 28.89
N THR A 108 5.64 25.98 29.06
CA THR A 108 5.12 24.61 28.94
C THR A 108 4.06 24.53 27.85
N GLY A 109 4.14 23.49 27.02
CA GLY A 109 3.04 23.01 26.18
C GLY A 109 2.41 21.76 26.82
N GLY A 110 1.08 21.65 26.76
CA GLY A 110 0.35 20.53 27.34
C GLY A 110 -0.44 19.71 26.34
N MET A 111 -0.80 18.49 26.75
CA MET A 111 -1.80 17.64 26.09
C MET A 111 -3.18 18.29 26.03
N ASP A 112 -3.45 19.25 26.91
CA ASP A 112 -4.68 20.07 26.90
C ASP A 112 -4.69 21.16 25.81
N GLY A 113 -3.64 21.23 24.99
CA GLY A 113 -3.50 22.21 23.91
C GLY A 113 -3.21 23.63 24.39
N GLN A 114 -2.83 23.79 25.66
CA GLN A 114 -2.52 25.08 26.24
C GLN A 114 -1.02 25.33 26.24
N VAL A 115 -0.64 26.61 26.13
CA VAL A 115 0.73 27.06 26.38
C VAL A 115 0.75 27.92 27.64
N LYS A 116 1.60 27.61 28.61
CA LYS A 116 1.67 28.33 29.89
C LYS A 116 3.06 28.89 30.14
N PHE A 117 3.10 30.09 30.70
CA PHE A 117 4.31 30.79 31.10
C PHE A 117 4.36 30.87 32.61
N LEU A 118 5.42 30.31 33.18
CA LEU A 118 5.68 30.24 34.61
C LEU A 118 6.90 31.09 34.94
N ASP A 119 6.91 31.69 36.12
CA ASP A 119 8.15 32.28 36.66
C ASP A 119 9.10 31.20 37.22
N THR A 120 10.29 31.61 37.63
CA THR A 120 11.31 30.72 38.23
C THR A 120 10.90 30.07 39.56
N LYS A 121 9.73 30.42 40.12
CA LYS A 121 9.14 29.81 41.32
C LYS A 121 7.93 28.92 41.00
N LEU A 122 7.74 28.59 39.71
CA LEU A 122 6.59 27.85 39.18
C LEU A 122 5.24 28.52 39.50
N ARG A 123 5.16 29.86 39.44
CA ARG A 123 3.90 30.60 39.52
C ARG A 123 3.45 30.94 38.10
N LEU A 124 2.17 30.69 37.80
CA LEU A 124 1.58 31.03 36.50
C LEU A 124 1.55 32.55 36.30
N VAL A 125 2.19 33.00 35.22
CA VAL A 125 2.29 34.42 34.83
C VAL A 125 1.31 34.73 33.71
N ALA A 126 1.28 33.89 32.68
CA ALA A 126 0.38 33.99 31.54
C ALA A 126 0.05 32.59 31.00
N TRP A 127 -1.08 32.47 30.31
CA TRP A 127 -1.40 31.28 29.55
C TRP A 127 -2.13 31.65 28.27
N PHE A 128 -1.94 30.81 27.26
CA PHE A 128 -2.61 30.87 25.97
C PHE A 128 -3.49 29.63 25.89
N GLU A 129 -4.79 29.87 25.92
CA GLU A 129 -5.86 28.88 25.74
C GLU A 129 -6.55 29.11 24.40
N GLU A 130 -7.33 28.12 23.92
CA GLU A 130 -8.13 28.21 22.69
C GLU A 130 -7.33 28.25 21.37
N LEU A 131 -6.13 27.67 21.33
CA LEU A 131 -5.38 27.45 20.09
C LEU A 131 -6.13 26.55 19.08
N ASN A 132 -7.11 25.75 19.54
CA ASN A 132 -7.95 24.86 18.71
C ASN A 132 -7.17 23.91 17.78
N GLY A 133 -5.94 23.55 18.15
CA GLY A 133 -5.12 22.61 17.39
C GLY A 133 -4.79 21.32 18.11
N GLY A 134 -5.43 21.04 19.24
CA GLY A 134 -5.14 19.85 20.03
C GLY A 134 -3.82 19.94 20.82
N PRO A 135 -3.26 18.79 21.23
CA PRO A 135 -2.04 18.72 22.05
C PRO A 135 -0.87 19.50 21.43
N VAL A 136 -0.19 20.31 22.24
CA VAL A 136 1.02 21.02 21.79
C VAL A 136 2.16 20.02 21.62
N VAL A 137 2.93 20.11 20.55
CA VAL A 137 4.11 19.24 20.31
C VAL A 137 5.40 20.03 20.42
N SER A 138 5.46 21.22 19.83
CA SER A 138 6.64 22.09 19.94
C SER A 138 6.26 23.56 19.93
N ILE A 139 7.12 24.39 20.52
CA ILE A 139 6.98 25.84 20.52
C ILE A 139 8.30 26.46 20.04
N SER A 140 8.22 27.41 19.12
CA SER A 140 9.38 28.15 18.61
C SER A 140 9.14 29.64 18.72
N PHE A 141 10.06 30.36 19.37
CA PHE A 141 9.97 31.80 19.57
C PHE A 141 10.68 32.57 18.46
N ASP A 142 10.16 33.75 18.13
CA ASP A 142 10.86 34.70 17.28
C ASP A 142 12.20 35.12 17.90
N ALA A 143 13.20 35.28 17.04
CA ALA A 143 14.50 35.77 17.47
C ALA A 143 14.34 37.14 18.13
N PRO A 144 14.88 37.34 19.35
CA PRO A 144 14.79 38.64 20.01
C PRO A 144 15.46 39.70 19.12
N PRO A 145 14.84 40.88 18.93
CA PRO A 145 15.48 41.96 18.19
C PRO A 145 16.83 42.28 18.85
N LEU A 146 17.87 42.48 18.02
CA LEU A 146 19.28 42.70 18.38
C LEU A 146 19.47 43.31 19.79
N GLN A 147 20.16 42.54 20.64
CA GLN A 147 20.44 42.77 22.06
C GLN A 147 20.47 44.24 22.47
N ARG A 148 19.46 44.67 23.23
CA ARG A 148 19.64 45.80 24.16
C ARG A 148 20.30 45.30 25.43
N PRO A 149 21.22 46.08 26.05
CA PRO A 149 21.87 45.69 27.29
C PRO A 149 20.86 45.34 28.38
N MET A 150 21.11 44.25 29.11
CA MET A 150 20.27 43.75 30.22
C MET A 150 19.98 44.83 31.28
N GLU A 151 20.87 45.82 31.42
CA GLU A 151 20.73 46.96 32.33
C GLU A 151 19.55 47.87 31.98
N ASP A 152 19.23 48.04 30.69
CA ASP A 152 18.11 48.88 30.24
C ASP A 152 16.76 48.21 30.51
N ILE A 153 16.69 46.87 30.35
CA ILE A 153 15.50 46.07 30.60
C ILE A 153 15.17 46.07 32.10
N VAL A 154 16.17 45.88 32.96
CA VAL A 154 16.00 45.93 34.41
C VAL A 154 15.60 47.34 34.86
N ALA A 155 16.20 48.39 34.29
CA ALA A 155 15.87 49.78 34.63
C ALA A 155 14.44 50.18 34.22
N GLU A 156 13.94 49.72 33.08
CA GLU A 156 12.53 49.93 32.67
C GLU A 156 11.56 49.13 33.52
N THR A 157 11.89 47.88 33.86
CA THR A 157 11.06 47.01 34.71
C THR A 157 10.89 47.61 36.12
N VAL A 158 11.97 48.21 36.67
CA VAL A 158 11.96 48.93 37.96
C VAL A 158 11.19 50.25 37.88
N LYS A 159 11.29 51.00 36.78
CA LYS A 159 10.51 52.24 36.57
C LYS A 159 9.01 51.97 36.41
N ALA A 160 8.65 50.86 35.76
CA ALA A 160 7.25 50.44 35.60
C ALA A 160 6.62 49.99 36.93
N THR A 161 7.39 49.32 37.80
CA THR A 161 6.92 48.91 39.14
C THR A 161 6.72 50.10 40.08
N GLN A 162 7.55 51.14 39.98
CA GLN A 162 7.44 52.32 40.86
C GLN A 162 6.26 53.25 40.52
N LYS A 163 5.75 53.24 39.29
CA LYS A 163 4.63 54.12 38.86
C LYS A 163 3.24 53.52 39.09
N SER A 164 3.15 52.27 39.54
CA SER A 164 1.91 51.48 39.63
C SER A 164 1.28 51.40 41.03
N VAL A 165 1.78 52.14 42.02
CA VAL A 165 1.31 52.03 43.43
C VAL A 165 -0.01 52.76 43.70
N LEU A 166 -0.61 53.43 42.71
CA LEU A 166 -1.89 54.13 42.89
C LEU A 166 -2.90 53.70 41.82
N VAL A 167 -3.91 52.93 42.27
CA VAL A 167 -5.24 52.60 41.68
C VAL A 167 -5.45 51.08 41.55
N GLY A 168 -6.44 50.57 42.29
CA GLY A 168 -6.77 49.15 42.45
C GLY A 168 -7.37 48.48 41.21
N GLY A 169 -6.90 47.27 40.94
CA GLY A 169 -7.30 46.35 39.88
C GLY A 169 -6.14 45.42 39.53
N ASN A 170 -6.37 44.10 39.44
CA ASN A 170 -5.37 43.02 39.33
C ASN A 170 -4.05 43.39 38.60
N ALA A 171 -2.99 43.56 39.38
CA ALA A 171 -1.71 44.15 38.97
C ALA A 171 -0.77 43.20 38.19
N ALA A 172 -1.09 41.91 38.03
CA ALA A 172 -0.21 40.94 37.37
C ALA A 172 -0.25 41.01 35.84
N ALA A 173 -1.29 41.61 35.24
CA ALA A 173 -1.49 41.61 33.78
C ALA A 173 -0.76 42.74 33.03
N LYS A 174 0.03 43.60 33.70
CA LYS A 174 0.60 44.82 33.09
C LYS A 174 2.10 44.76 32.73
N ALA A 175 2.80 43.63 32.91
CA ALA A 175 4.24 43.54 32.65
C ALA A 175 4.71 42.21 32.02
N PHE A 176 3.80 41.40 31.46
CA PHE A 176 4.22 40.23 30.68
C PHE A 176 4.61 40.66 29.27
N THR A 177 5.82 40.28 28.85
CA THR A 177 6.32 40.47 27.49
C THR A 177 6.96 39.17 27.04
N ALA A 178 6.43 38.57 25.98
CA ALA A 178 7.06 37.45 25.28
C ALA A 178 7.26 37.84 23.81
N PRO A 179 8.23 37.24 23.10
CA PRO A 179 8.27 37.28 21.64
C PRO A 179 7.02 36.62 21.06
N ASP A 180 6.68 36.94 19.82
CA ASP A 180 5.71 36.15 19.07
C ASP A 180 6.29 34.75 18.83
N PHE A 181 5.44 33.75 18.72
CA PHE A 181 5.89 32.37 18.66
C PHE A 181 4.98 31.50 17.82
N MET A 182 5.53 30.43 17.26
CA MET A 182 4.80 29.39 16.58
C MET A 182 4.59 28.19 17.49
N VAL A 183 3.43 27.55 17.36
CA VAL A 183 3.08 26.31 18.04
C VAL A 183 2.80 25.25 16.99
N SER A 184 3.50 24.12 17.07
CA SER A 184 3.11 22.90 16.35
C SER A 184 2.25 22.03 17.25
N THR A 185 1.28 21.34 16.68
CA THR A 185 0.34 20.50 17.42
C THR A 185 0.31 19.07 16.89
N ALA A 186 -0.22 18.15 17.69
CA ALA A 186 -0.38 16.74 17.33
C ALA A 186 -1.35 16.56 16.14
N ASP A 187 -2.32 17.47 15.98
CA ASP A 187 -3.30 17.48 14.88
C ASP A 187 -2.70 18.09 13.59
N ALA A 188 -1.38 17.98 13.41
CA ALA A 188 -0.63 18.49 12.25
C ALA A 188 -0.86 19.98 11.93
N LEU A 189 -1.12 20.82 12.94
CA LEU A 189 -1.28 22.27 12.75
C LEU A 189 -0.02 23.03 13.14
N ILE A 190 0.26 24.11 12.43
CA ILE A 190 1.22 25.14 12.84
C ILE A 190 0.47 26.45 12.99
N LEU A 191 0.49 26.99 14.20
CA LEU A 191 -0.20 28.21 14.59
C LEU A 191 0.81 29.31 14.88
N ASP A 192 0.62 30.49 14.29
CA ASP A 192 1.31 31.73 14.66
C ASP A 192 0.57 32.37 15.85
N VAL A 193 1.28 32.67 16.92
CA VAL A 193 0.69 33.22 18.14
C VAL A 193 1.34 34.58 18.43
N PRO A 194 0.66 35.68 18.07
CA PRO A 194 1.11 37.01 18.43
C PRO A 194 0.92 37.22 19.93
N SER A 195 2.03 37.28 20.66
CA SER A 195 2.11 37.40 22.13
C SER A 195 1.27 38.56 22.70
N LYS A 196 1.21 39.68 21.97
CA LYS A 196 0.52 40.92 22.40
C LYS A 196 -1.00 40.88 22.20
N SER A 197 -1.49 40.06 21.30
CA SER A 197 -2.91 40.00 20.91
C SER A 197 -3.83 39.51 22.03
N PHE A 198 -3.29 38.76 23.00
CA PHE A 198 -4.06 38.21 24.11
C PHE A 198 -4.21 39.19 25.30
N HIS A 199 -3.48 40.31 25.30
CA HIS A 199 -3.53 41.32 26.36
C HIS A 199 -4.55 42.46 26.11
N THR A 200 -5.16 42.52 24.92
CA THR A 200 -6.10 43.59 24.58
C THR A 200 -7.51 43.28 25.10
N ASN A 201 -7.88 43.86 26.25
CA ASN A 201 -9.20 43.68 26.87
C ASN A 201 -10.39 44.34 26.11
N PHE A 202 -10.24 44.81 24.86
CA PHE A 202 -11.18 45.78 24.28
C PHE A 202 -11.53 45.65 22.78
N THR A 203 -11.49 44.47 22.18
CA THR A 203 -12.15 44.27 20.87
C THR A 203 -12.97 42.99 20.84
N ASN A 204 -14.26 43.13 20.53
CA ASN A 204 -15.27 42.08 20.33
C ASN A 204 -14.92 41.16 19.13
N SER A 205 -13.80 40.46 19.18
CA SER A 205 -13.49 39.45 18.19
C SER A 205 -12.85 38.27 18.89
N ASP A 206 -13.66 37.24 19.13
CA ASP A 206 -13.25 35.89 19.56
C ASP A 206 -12.16 35.27 18.65
N ASP A 207 -11.86 35.88 17.50
CA ASP A 207 -10.85 35.44 16.55
C ASP A 207 -9.41 35.84 16.91
N VAL A 208 -9.19 36.83 17.79
CA VAL A 208 -7.83 37.31 18.11
C VAL A 208 -7.13 36.44 19.17
N ARG A 209 -7.91 35.63 19.93
CA ARG A 209 -7.39 34.65 20.90
C ARG A 209 -7.15 33.27 20.31
N LYS A 210 -7.48 33.06 19.04
CA LYS A 210 -7.22 31.81 18.33
C LYS A 210 -5.94 32.07 17.54
N GLY A 211 -4.84 31.40 17.88
CA GLY A 211 -3.60 31.52 17.11
C GLY A 211 -3.89 31.42 15.61
N LYS A 212 -3.17 32.18 14.79
CA LYS A 212 -3.40 32.22 13.34
C LYS A 212 -2.83 30.95 12.72
N LEU A 213 -3.70 30.10 12.17
CA LEU A 213 -3.29 28.91 11.43
C LEU A 213 -2.42 29.28 10.22
N ILE A 214 -1.20 28.74 10.18
CA ILE A 214 -0.24 28.90 9.08
C ILE A 214 -0.25 27.67 8.18
N VAL A 215 -0.16 26.49 8.79
CA VAL A 215 -0.07 25.21 8.09
C VAL A 215 -1.08 24.26 8.71
N GLN A 216 -1.83 23.58 7.84
CA GLN A 216 -2.68 22.46 8.20
C GLN A 216 -2.20 21.24 7.42
N GLY A 217 -1.77 20.22 8.14
CA GLY A 217 -1.34 18.94 7.62
C GLY A 217 -2.46 17.91 7.54
N GLN A 218 -2.08 16.68 7.25
CA GLN A 218 -2.94 15.51 7.42
C GLN A 218 -2.60 14.92 8.79
N ASP A 219 -3.58 14.85 9.67
CA ASP A 219 -3.48 14.38 11.07
C ASP A 219 -3.97 12.93 11.24
N GLU A 220 -4.42 12.32 10.15
CA GLU A 220 -5.01 10.99 10.10
C GLU A 220 -4.61 10.27 8.80
N ALA A 221 -4.91 8.97 8.71
CA ALA A 221 -4.40 8.12 7.65
C ALA A 221 -4.76 8.60 6.23
N ILE A 222 -3.76 8.67 5.33
CA ILE A 222 -3.94 9.10 3.93
C ILE A 222 -4.42 7.91 3.10
N GLN A 223 -5.64 8.00 2.55
CA GLN A 223 -6.27 6.90 1.82
C GLN A 223 -6.11 7.01 0.30
N CYS A 224 -5.95 8.23 -0.23
CA CYS A 224 -5.97 8.46 -1.66
C CYS A 224 -5.11 9.64 -2.08
N ILE A 225 -4.37 9.44 -3.17
CA ILE A 225 -3.66 10.48 -3.90
C ILE A 225 -3.99 10.39 -5.39
N VAL A 226 -4.21 11.54 -6.05
CA VAL A 226 -4.44 11.59 -7.50
C VAL A 226 -3.71 12.77 -8.12
N ALA A 227 -2.97 12.52 -9.20
CA ALA A 227 -2.29 13.56 -9.95
C ALA A 227 -3.26 14.24 -10.91
N HIS A 228 -3.12 15.55 -11.07
CA HIS A 228 -3.86 16.31 -12.06
C HIS A 228 -3.37 15.91 -13.47
N PRO A 229 -4.27 15.70 -14.45
CA PRO A 229 -3.92 15.11 -15.74
C PRO A 229 -3.08 15.99 -16.67
N LYS A 230 -2.89 17.27 -16.34
CA LYS A 230 -2.22 18.27 -17.21
C LYS A 230 -1.31 19.26 -16.50
N LEU A 231 -1.30 19.28 -15.18
CA LEU A 231 -0.65 20.33 -14.38
C LEU A 231 0.15 19.67 -13.27
N PRO A 232 1.21 20.31 -12.75
CA PRO A 232 2.03 19.77 -11.67
C PRO A 232 1.34 19.84 -10.30
N ARG A 233 0.13 19.26 -10.23
CA ARG A 233 -0.73 19.26 -9.05
C ARG A 233 -1.02 17.84 -8.58
N LEU A 234 -1.00 17.63 -7.27
CA LEU A 234 -1.35 16.36 -6.62
C LEU A 234 -2.44 16.62 -5.58
N ALA A 235 -3.58 15.96 -5.71
CA ALA A 235 -4.60 15.95 -4.66
C ALA A 235 -4.26 14.85 -3.64
N VAL A 236 -4.32 15.18 -2.37
CA VAL A 236 -4.04 14.29 -1.23
C VAL A 236 -5.21 14.37 -0.26
N ALA A 237 -5.77 13.21 0.12
CA ALA A 237 -6.84 13.14 1.09
C ALA A 237 -6.87 11.81 1.85
N GLY A 238 -7.55 11.81 2.99
CA GLY A 238 -7.68 10.62 3.83
C GLY A 238 -8.76 10.73 4.88
N LEU A 239 -8.51 10.07 6.01
CA LEU A 239 -9.46 9.96 7.12
C LEU A 239 -9.56 11.25 7.96
N SER A 240 -8.65 12.21 7.79
CA SER A 240 -8.78 13.56 8.37
C SER A 240 -9.99 14.32 7.82
N GLY A 241 -10.45 13.96 6.61
CA GLY A 241 -11.42 14.72 5.84
C GLY A 241 -10.83 15.97 5.15
N ASN A 242 -9.53 16.23 5.30
CA ASN A 242 -8.83 17.33 4.63
C ASN A 242 -8.46 16.90 3.20
N VAL A 243 -8.77 17.74 2.21
CA VAL A 243 -8.33 17.55 0.82
C VAL A 243 -7.36 18.67 0.46
N HIS A 244 -6.11 18.31 0.20
CA HIS A 244 -5.04 19.24 -0.14
C HIS A 244 -4.73 19.11 -1.63
N ILE A 245 -4.65 20.23 -2.34
CA ILE A 245 -4.06 20.28 -3.68
C ILE A 245 -2.65 20.83 -3.55
N TRP A 246 -1.65 20.01 -3.80
CA TRP A 246 -0.24 20.37 -3.75
C TRP A 246 0.27 20.75 -5.13
N ASP A 247 1.12 21.77 -5.19
CA ASP A 247 2.11 21.90 -6.27
C ASP A 247 3.33 21.07 -5.89
N TYR A 248 3.54 19.93 -6.55
CA TYR A 248 4.63 19.02 -6.22
C TYR A 248 6.00 19.48 -6.75
N THR A 249 6.04 20.48 -7.63
CA THR A 249 7.30 21.09 -8.08
C THR A 249 7.78 22.14 -7.09
N GLN A 250 6.85 22.95 -6.57
CA GLN A 250 7.12 24.03 -5.61
C GLN A 250 7.03 23.54 -4.15
N ARG A 251 6.56 22.30 -3.93
CA ARG A 251 6.39 21.66 -2.62
C ARG A 251 5.55 22.49 -1.66
N ARG A 252 4.41 23.00 -2.14
CA ARG A 252 3.47 23.80 -1.33
C ARG A 252 2.03 23.41 -1.59
N VAL A 253 1.18 23.56 -0.57
CA VAL A 253 -0.27 23.45 -0.73
C VAL A 253 -0.77 24.70 -1.46
N LEU A 254 -1.50 24.49 -2.56
CA LEU A 254 -2.18 25.53 -3.32
C LEU A 254 -3.56 25.80 -2.75
N MET A 255 -4.32 24.73 -2.46
CA MET A 255 -5.71 24.79 -2.02
C MET A 255 -5.99 23.75 -0.94
N LEU A 256 -6.91 24.07 -0.06
CA LEU A 256 -7.38 23.23 1.04
C LEU A 256 -8.90 23.32 1.14
N THR A 257 -9.56 22.18 1.30
CA THR A 257 -10.94 22.12 1.78
C THR A 257 -11.06 21.07 2.88
N ILE A 258 -11.98 21.29 3.82
CA ILE A 258 -12.15 20.45 5.02
C ILE A 258 -13.58 19.92 5.03
N PHE A 259 -13.70 18.60 4.92
CA PHE A 259 -14.99 17.93 5.06
C PHE A 259 -15.17 17.42 6.50
N ARG A 260 -15.75 18.27 7.35
CA ARG A 260 -16.03 17.91 8.74
C ARG A 260 -16.85 16.62 8.81
N SER A 261 -16.33 15.63 9.54
CA SER A 261 -16.99 14.33 9.80
C SER A 261 -17.25 13.47 8.55
N LEU A 262 -16.52 13.72 7.45
CA LEU A 262 -16.58 12.92 6.24
C LEU A 262 -15.17 12.44 5.87
N LEU A 263 -14.96 11.12 5.93
CA LEU A 263 -13.67 10.50 5.66
C LEU A 263 -13.55 10.22 4.16
N VAL A 264 -12.53 10.75 3.51
CA VAL A 264 -12.30 10.58 2.06
C VAL A 264 -11.59 9.24 1.84
N GLN A 265 -12.18 8.40 0.99
CA GLN A 265 -11.64 7.07 0.68
C GLN A 265 -11.09 6.95 -0.74
N SER A 266 -11.68 7.66 -1.70
CA SER A 266 -11.24 7.66 -3.09
C SER A 266 -11.44 9.03 -3.74
N MET A 267 -10.64 9.33 -4.75
CA MET A 267 -10.76 10.55 -5.54
C MET A 267 -10.45 10.25 -7.01
N ALA A 268 -10.93 11.09 -7.92
CA ALA A 268 -10.40 11.16 -9.28
C ALA A 268 -10.61 12.55 -9.89
N PHE A 269 -9.62 13.00 -10.65
CA PHE A 269 -9.80 14.13 -11.56
C PHE A 269 -10.51 13.67 -12.83
N ASP A 270 -11.32 14.55 -13.41
CA ASP A 270 -11.71 14.39 -14.80
C ASP A 270 -10.48 14.55 -15.72
N PRO A 271 -10.43 13.88 -16.89
CA PRO A 271 -9.32 14.04 -17.83
C PRO A 271 -9.06 15.47 -18.29
N GLN A 272 -10.06 16.37 -18.23
CA GLN A 272 -9.84 17.79 -18.51
C GLN A 272 -9.16 18.55 -17.37
N GLY A 273 -9.19 18.04 -16.13
CA GLY A 273 -8.62 18.66 -14.94
C GLY A 273 -9.49 19.78 -14.33
N GLN A 274 -10.77 19.85 -14.71
CA GLN A 274 -11.70 20.88 -14.25
C GLN A 274 -12.53 20.45 -13.03
N GLN A 275 -12.68 19.15 -12.82
CA GLN A 275 -13.51 18.56 -11.78
C GLN A 275 -12.70 17.55 -10.97
N LEU A 276 -12.94 17.56 -9.66
CA LEU A 276 -12.41 16.57 -8.72
C LEU A 276 -13.60 15.91 -8.03
N VAL A 277 -13.72 14.59 -8.14
CA VAL A 277 -14.76 13.83 -7.45
C VAL A 277 -14.14 13.15 -6.23
N CYS A 278 -14.78 13.32 -5.08
CA CYS A 278 -14.40 12.70 -3.81
C CYS A 278 -15.46 11.67 -3.40
N GLY A 279 -15.03 10.42 -3.20
CA GLY A 279 -15.84 9.34 -2.64
C GLY A 279 -15.53 9.13 -1.15
N PHE A 280 -16.57 9.01 -0.34
CA PHE A 280 -16.44 8.95 1.12
C PHE A 280 -16.78 7.57 1.68
N THR A 281 -16.33 7.29 2.91
CA THR A 281 -16.59 6.01 3.61
C THR A 281 -18.06 5.76 3.90
N ASN A 282 -18.88 6.81 3.98
CA ASN A 282 -20.32 6.70 4.18
C ASN A 282 -21.11 6.56 2.86
N GLY A 283 -20.44 6.47 1.71
CA GLY A 283 -21.05 6.36 0.38
C GLY A 283 -21.51 7.68 -0.25
N THR A 284 -21.26 8.81 0.40
CA THR A 284 -21.45 10.13 -0.22
C THR A 284 -20.46 10.29 -1.37
N VAL A 285 -20.86 11.00 -2.42
CA VAL A 285 -19.98 11.50 -3.47
C VAL A 285 -20.10 13.01 -3.52
N LYS A 286 -18.98 13.72 -3.56
CA LYS A 286 -18.95 15.17 -3.83
C LYS A 286 -18.19 15.44 -5.11
N VAL A 287 -18.77 16.27 -5.97
CA VAL A 287 -18.13 16.79 -7.17
C VAL A 287 -17.70 18.21 -6.88
N LEU A 288 -16.42 18.50 -7.04
CA LEU A 288 -15.80 19.78 -6.74
C LEU A 288 -15.25 20.41 -8.03
N ASN A 289 -15.14 21.73 -8.05
CA ASN A 289 -14.25 22.40 -8.99
C ASN A 289 -12.79 22.12 -8.60
N ALA A 290 -11.96 21.68 -9.55
CA ALA A 290 -10.58 21.30 -9.30
C ALA A 290 -9.64 22.48 -8.93
N GLU A 291 -9.99 23.71 -9.30
CA GLU A 291 -9.17 24.91 -9.03
C GLU A 291 -9.57 25.61 -7.73
N THR A 292 -10.87 25.68 -7.43
CA THR A 292 -11.38 26.39 -6.24
C THR A 292 -11.71 25.47 -5.08
N LEU A 293 -11.83 24.15 -5.31
CA LEU A 293 -12.39 23.16 -4.37
C LEU A 293 -13.82 23.48 -3.90
N GLU A 294 -14.53 24.36 -4.61
CA GLU A 294 -15.93 24.65 -4.35
C GLU A 294 -16.79 23.45 -4.75
N GLU A 295 -17.75 23.12 -3.89
CA GLU A 295 -18.68 22.03 -4.12
C GLU A 295 -19.68 22.40 -5.22
N ARG A 296 -19.71 21.59 -6.29
CA ARG A 296 -20.68 21.72 -7.37
C ARG A 296 -21.91 20.87 -7.11
N GLN A 297 -21.71 19.62 -6.69
CA GLN A 297 -22.81 18.66 -6.48
C GLN A 297 -22.50 17.65 -5.38
N ILE A 298 -23.56 17.15 -4.73
CA ILE A 298 -23.48 16.07 -3.73
C ILE A 298 -24.47 14.97 -4.08
N PHE A 299 -24.01 13.73 -4.04
CA PHE A 299 -24.86 12.54 -4.10
C PHE A 299 -24.79 11.79 -2.78
N LYS A 300 -25.91 11.71 -2.06
CA LYS A 300 -26.02 10.92 -0.83
C LYS A 300 -26.61 9.54 -1.17
N PRO A 301 -26.05 8.45 -0.62
CA PRO A 301 -26.55 7.12 -0.89
C PRO A 301 -27.81 6.86 -0.05
N LYS A 302 -28.66 5.93 -0.50
CA LYS A 302 -29.80 5.44 0.31
C LYS A 302 -29.34 4.55 1.46
N LYS A 303 -28.26 3.79 1.24
CA LYS A 303 -27.61 2.92 2.23
C LYS A 303 -26.12 3.26 2.26
N PRO A 304 -25.53 3.53 3.43
CA PRO A 304 -24.12 3.85 3.51
C PRO A 304 -23.27 2.65 3.08
N ASP A 305 -22.25 2.91 2.26
CA ASP A 305 -21.28 1.92 1.80
C ASP A 305 -20.03 2.64 1.31
N SER A 306 -18.84 2.17 1.68
CA SER A 306 -17.59 2.89 1.44
C SER A 306 -17.19 2.86 -0.03
N ILE A 307 -16.82 4.01 -0.60
CA ILE A 307 -16.41 4.14 -2.00
C ILE A 307 -14.90 3.94 -2.13
N VAL A 308 -14.49 2.80 -2.68
CA VAL A 308 -13.08 2.37 -2.70
C VAL A 308 -12.36 2.61 -4.03
N LYS A 309 -13.10 2.72 -5.14
CA LYS A 309 -12.54 2.99 -6.47
C LYS A 309 -13.38 4.06 -7.15
N LEU A 310 -12.74 4.98 -7.85
CA LEU A 310 -13.38 6.04 -8.61
C LEU A 310 -12.59 6.26 -9.91
N THR A 311 -13.28 6.37 -11.03
CA THR A 311 -12.65 6.57 -12.33
C THR A 311 -13.55 7.41 -13.24
N PHE A 312 -12.93 8.17 -14.14
CA PHE A 312 -13.60 8.98 -15.15
C PHE A 312 -13.44 8.35 -16.53
N SER A 313 -14.43 8.57 -17.40
CA SER A 313 -14.27 8.29 -18.81
C SER A 313 -13.27 9.27 -19.44
N PRO A 314 -12.50 8.85 -20.47
CA PRO A 314 -11.54 9.70 -21.17
C PRO A 314 -12.14 11.01 -21.73
N ASP A 315 -13.42 11.01 -22.07
CA ASP A 315 -14.15 12.17 -22.58
C ASP A 315 -14.68 13.12 -21.48
N SER A 316 -14.54 12.76 -20.20
CA SER A 316 -15.03 13.52 -19.03
C SER A 316 -16.55 13.63 -18.89
N TYR A 317 -17.33 12.90 -19.70
CA TYR A 317 -18.80 12.90 -19.62
C TYR A 317 -19.36 11.82 -18.69
N MET A 318 -18.56 10.84 -18.27
CA MET A 318 -18.96 9.80 -17.33
C MET A 318 -17.96 9.67 -16.18
N PHE A 319 -18.46 9.26 -15.03
CA PHE A 319 -17.61 8.67 -14.00
C PHE A 319 -18.30 7.46 -13.38
N ALA A 320 -17.50 6.54 -12.87
CA ALA A 320 -17.97 5.35 -12.18
C ALA A 320 -17.28 5.24 -10.83
N TYR A 321 -17.97 4.62 -9.88
CA TYR A 321 -17.36 4.23 -8.62
C TYR A 321 -17.71 2.81 -8.21
N GLY A 322 -16.78 2.19 -7.47
CA GLY A 322 -16.94 0.89 -6.85
C GLY A 322 -16.97 1.00 -5.34
N THR A 323 -17.82 0.21 -4.68
CA THR A 323 -17.92 0.17 -3.21
C THR A 323 -17.27 -1.08 -2.61
N VAL A 324 -17.02 -1.05 -1.29
CA VAL A 324 -16.53 -2.21 -0.51
C VAL A 324 -17.43 -3.43 -0.73
N SER A 325 -18.76 -3.24 -0.82
CA SER A 325 -19.69 -4.36 -0.96
C SER A 325 -19.77 -4.97 -2.36
N GLY A 326 -18.94 -4.51 -3.31
CA GLY A 326 -18.93 -4.97 -4.70
C GLY A 326 -20.00 -4.33 -5.58
N THR A 327 -20.52 -3.16 -5.20
CA THR A 327 -21.46 -2.38 -6.01
C THR A 327 -20.71 -1.42 -6.92
N VAL A 328 -21.05 -1.41 -8.21
CA VAL A 328 -20.59 -0.40 -9.17
C VAL A 328 -21.73 0.54 -9.51
N ALA A 329 -21.44 1.83 -9.54
CA ALA A 329 -22.36 2.88 -9.92
C ALA A 329 -21.79 3.69 -11.08
N LEU A 330 -22.68 4.17 -11.96
CA LEU A 330 -22.33 4.96 -13.14
C LEU A 330 -23.08 6.30 -13.13
N PHE A 331 -22.38 7.37 -13.48
CA PHE A 331 -22.91 8.72 -13.59
C PHE A 331 -22.62 9.29 -14.97
N HIS A 332 -23.50 10.17 -15.43
CA HIS A 332 -23.37 10.85 -16.71
C HIS A 332 -23.54 12.36 -16.52
N PHE A 333 -22.69 13.14 -17.18
CA PHE A 333 -22.73 14.60 -17.17
C PHE A 333 -23.54 15.08 -18.36
N THR A 334 -24.81 15.37 -18.12
CA THR A 334 -25.77 15.69 -19.18
C THR A 334 -26.59 16.90 -18.81
N HIS A 335 -27.21 17.51 -19.81
CA HIS A 335 -28.29 18.45 -19.59
C HIS A 335 -29.45 17.74 -18.89
N ARG A 336 -29.99 18.38 -17.84
CA ARG A 336 -31.13 17.83 -17.09
C ARG A 336 -32.31 17.53 -18.02
N ASN A 337 -32.83 16.30 -17.99
CA ASN A 337 -33.86 15.80 -18.90
C ASN A 337 -33.49 15.94 -20.39
N GLN A 338 -32.20 15.98 -20.72
CA GLN A 338 -31.67 16.16 -22.07
C GLN A 338 -32.08 17.49 -22.74
N ASP A 339 -32.42 18.51 -21.96
CA ASP A 339 -32.82 19.84 -22.45
C ASP A 339 -31.59 20.77 -22.61
N PRO A 340 -31.17 21.10 -23.85
CA PRO A 340 -29.93 21.86 -24.11
C PRO A 340 -29.90 23.26 -23.47
N LEU A 341 -31.05 23.80 -23.08
CA LEU A 341 -31.16 25.12 -22.45
C LEU A 341 -30.82 25.11 -20.95
N LYS A 342 -30.81 23.94 -20.31
CA LYS A 342 -30.49 23.79 -18.89
C LYS A 342 -28.99 23.61 -18.68
N PRO A 343 -28.44 23.95 -17.50
CA PRO A 343 -27.04 23.63 -17.22
C PRO A 343 -26.83 22.11 -17.21
N MET A 344 -25.62 21.68 -17.60
CA MET A 344 -25.20 20.30 -17.42
C MET A 344 -25.00 19.98 -15.94
N GLU A 345 -25.48 18.81 -15.53
CA GLU A 345 -25.36 18.28 -14.18
C GLU A 345 -25.00 16.80 -14.23
N TRP A 346 -24.39 16.27 -13.15
CA TRP A 346 -24.21 14.84 -13.02
C TRP A 346 -25.54 14.20 -12.63
N GLU A 347 -25.89 13.13 -13.34
CA GLU A 347 -27.05 12.31 -13.06
C GLU A 347 -26.61 10.86 -12.83
N LEU A 348 -27.23 10.19 -11.86
CA LEU A 348 -26.99 8.77 -11.60
C LEU A 348 -27.68 7.94 -12.70
N VAL A 349 -26.90 7.19 -13.47
CA VAL A 349 -27.42 6.24 -14.47
C VAL A 349 -27.96 4.99 -13.76
N GLY A 350 -27.16 4.39 -12.87
CA GLY A 350 -27.57 3.18 -12.18
C GLY A 350 -26.55 2.65 -11.20
N ARG A 351 -26.98 1.69 -10.37
CA ARG A 351 -26.12 0.94 -9.45
C ARG A 351 -26.38 -0.54 -9.62
N HIS A 352 -25.34 -1.36 -9.63
CA HIS A 352 -25.46 -2.82 -9.72
C HIS A 352 -24.42 -3.49 -8.82
N LYS A 353 -24.88 -4.35 -7.90
CA LYS A 353 -24.01 -5.25 -7.15
C LYS A 353 -23.48 -6.35 -8.07
N THR A 354 -22.25 -6.17 -8.52
CA THR A 354 -21.63 -6.97 -9.58
C THR A 354 -20.60 -7.94 -9.04
N HIS A 355 -19.92 -7.56 -7.95
CA HIS A 355 -18.94 -8.39 -7.28
C HIS A 355 -19.43 -8.90 -5.92
N ARG A 356 -18.94 -10.06 -5.51
CA ARG A 356 -19.18 -10.65 -4.18
C ARG A 356 -18.05 -10.37 -3.18
N ALA A 357 -16.93 -9.86 -3.65
CA ALA A 357 -15.77 -9.45 -2.86
C ALA A 357 -15.30 -8.05 -3.30
N ALA A 358 -14.20 -7.57 -2.73
CA ALA A 358 -13.69 -6.23 -2.99
C ALA A 358 -13.31 -6.03 -4.47
N ILE A 359 -13.53 -4.83 -4.98
CA ILE A 359 -13.18 -4.44 -6.35
C ILE A 359 -11.71 -4.02 -6.37
N SER A 360 -10.88 -4.82 -7.03
CA SER A 360 -9.44 -4.57 -7.19
C SER A 360 -9.16 -3.57 -8.33
N GLY A 361 -9.98 -3.59 -9.38
CA GLY A 361 -9.85 -2.72 -10.56
C GLY A 361 -11.17 -2.14 -11.06
N LEU A 362 -11.13 -0.88 -11.51
CA LEU A 362 -12.24 -0.20 -12.19
C LEU A 362 -11.67 0.87 -13.13
N GLN A 363 -11.84 0.72 -14.45
CA GLN A 363 -11.30 1.66 -15.45
C GLN A 363 -12.22 1.83 -16.66
N PHE A 364 -12.25 3.05 -17.20
CA PHE A 364 -12.76 3.33 -18.53
C PHE A 364 -11.64 3.32 -19.57
N MET A 365 -11.94 2.86 -20.78
CA MET A 365 -11.07 3.05 -21.94
C MET A 365 -11.88 3.14 -23.23
N SER A 366 -11.34 3.83 -24.23
CA SER A 366 -11.87 3.82 -25.59
C SER A 366 -11.22 2.68 -26.38
N ASP A 367 -12.04 1.78 -26.92
CA ASP A 367 -11.57 0.64 -27.73
C ASP A 367 -10.94 1.10 -29.05
N THR A 368 -9.84 0.47 -29.46
CA THR A 368 -9.24 0.67 -30.78
C THR A 368 -10.07 0.12 -31.94
N ASN A 369 -10.91 -0.88 -31.67
CA ASN A 369 -11.67 -1.61 -32.69
C ASN A 369 -12.95 -0.89 -33.12
N GLY A 370 -13.15 0.36 -32.68
CA GLY A 370 -14.31 1.17 -33.03
C GLY A 370 -15.57 0.87 -32.22
N GLU A 371 -15.49 0.01 -31.19
CA GLU A 371 -16.63 -0.31 -30.31
C GLU A 371 -17.00 0.81 -29.32
N GLY A 372 -16.21 1.89 -29.25
CA GLY A 372 -16.49 3.07 -28.42
C GLY A 372 -15.97 2.98 -26.99
N LEU A 373 -16.60 3.73 -26.09
CA LEU A 373 -16.24 3.80 -24.67
C LEU A 373 -16.69 2.52 -23.93
N ARG A 374 -15.80 1.96 -23.11
CA ARG A 374 -16.04 0.73 -22.35
C ARG A 374 -15.67 0.93 -20.88
N LEU A 375 -16.36 0.21 -20.00
CA LEU A 375 -16.11 0.18 -18.56
C LEU A 375 -15.89 -1.26 -18.13
N LEU A 376 -14.78 -1.51 -17.44
CA LEU A 376 -14.45 -2.82 -16.88
C LEU A 376 -14.25 -2.71 -15.36
N SER A 377 -14.68 -3.74 -14.64
CA SER A 377 -14.32 -3.96 -13.24
C SER A 377 -13.75 -5.36 -13.03
N VAL A 378 -12.80 -5.47 -12.11
CA VAL A 378 -12.22 -6.73 -11.65
C VAL A 378 -12.34 -6.80 -10.14
N GLY A 379 -12.76 -7.96 -9.63
CA GLY A 379 -12.94 -8.19 -8.21
C GLY A 379 -12.09 -9.35 -7.69
N GLU A 380 -11.85 -9.34 -6.38
CA GLU A 380 -11.25 -10.46 -5.63
C GLU A 380 -12.10 -11.74 -5.72
N ASP A 381 -13.35 -11.62 -6.19
CA ASP A 381 -14.24 -12.74 -6.52
C ASP A 381 -13.90 -13.42 -7.86
N LYS A 382 -12.76 -13.07 -8.45
CA LYS A 382 -12.14 -13.71 -9.63
C LYS A 382 -12.93 -13.47 -10.91
N ARG A 383 -13.75 -12.42 -10.92
CA ARG A 383 -14.58 -12.03 -12.06
C ARG A 383 -14.09 -10.73 -12.67
N LEU A 384 -14.09 -10.70 -13.99
CA LEU A 384 -13.97 -9.50 -14.81
C LEU A 384 -15.35 -9.21 -15.43
N ILE A 385 -15.85 -8.00 -15.24
CA ILE A 385 -17.19 -7.60 -15.67
C ILE A 385 -17.09 -6.42 -16.62
N GLU A 386 -17.74 -6.54 -17.78
CA GLU A 386 -17.92 -5.44 -18.72
C GLU A 386 -19.35 -4.92 -18.65
N TYR A 387 -19.49 -3.61 -18.61
CA TYR A 387 -20.78 -2.93 -18.56
C TYR A 387 -21.23 -2.48 -19.94
N ASN A 388 -22.53 -2.60 -20.22
CA ASN A 388 -23.10 -2.07 -21.45
C ASN A 388 -23.46 -0.59 -21.25
N LEU A 389 -22.58 0.32 -21.68
CA LEU A 389 -22.80 1.76 -21.52
C LEU A 389 -23.87 2.33 -22.45
N VAL A 390 -24.15 1.67 -23.58
CA VAL A 390 -25.13 2.12 -24.57
C VAL A 390 -26.57 1.85 -24.10
N GLU A 391 -26.80 0.68 -23.51
CA GLU A 391 -28.11 0.28 -23.00
C GLU A 391 -28.36 0.76 -21.56
N SER A 392 -27.32 1.27 -20.89
CA SER A 392 -27.44 1.83 -19.54
C SER A 392 -27.98 3.26 -19.59
N GLY A 393 -29.04 3.50 -18.84
CA GLY A 393 -29.70 4.79 -18.71
C GLY A 393 -30.33 4.94 -17.33
N PRO A 394 -30.78 6.15 -16.94
CA PRO A 394 -31.43 6.38 -15.64
C PRO A 394 -32.66 5.48 -15.38
N GLU A 395 -33.38 5.08 -16.44
CA GLU A 395 -34.54 4.20 -16.35
C GLU A 395 -34.17 2.71 -16.41
N SER A 396 -33.22 2.33 -17.26
CA SER A 396 -32.79 0.92 -17.40
C SER A 396 -31.80 0.50 -16.30
N GLY A 397 -31.16 1.43 -15.63
CA GLY A 397 -30.08 1.17 -14.68
C GLY A 397 -28.77 0.76 -15.37
N LEU A 398 -27.84 0.25 -14.59
CA LEU A 398 -26.51 -0.17 -15.07
C LEU A 398 -26.56 -1.63 -15.56
N GLN A 399 -26.49 -1.80 -16.87
CA GLN A 399 -26.57 -3.09 -17.55
C GLN A 399 -25.19 -3.75 -17.72
N LEU A 400 -25.17 -5.08 -17.73
CA LEU A 400 -23.96 -5.88 -17.89
C LEU A 400 -23.87 -6.40 -19.32
N ARG A 401 -22.71 -6.27 -19.94
CA ARG A 401 -22.42 -6.86 -21.25
C ARG A 401 -21.88 -8.29 -21.09
N THR A 402 -20.85 -8.46 -20.27
CA THR A 402 -20.22 -9.78 -20.02
C THR A 402 -19.74 -9.90 -18.58
N ALA A 403 -19.64 -11.15 -18.10
CA ALA A 403 -19.01 -11.48 -16.83
C ALA A 403 -18.16 -12.74 -17.02
N HIS A 404 -16.83 -12.58 -16.98
CA HIS A 404 -15.86 -13.64 -17.23
C HIS A 404 -15.14 -14.03 -15.94
N ARG A 405 -14.93 -15.34 -15.73
CA ARG A 405 -13.99 -15.80 -14.69
C ARG A 405 -12.58 -15.75 -15.30
N ILE A 406 -11.63 -15.18 -14.55
CA ILE A 406 -10.25 -14.98 -15.03
C ILE A 406 -9.22 -15.84 -14.29
N THR A 407 -9.53 -16.28 -13.08
CA THR A 407 -8.69 -17.17 -12.28
C THR A 407 -9.55 -18.19 -11.53
N GLN A 408 -8.97 -19.35 -11.19
CA GLN A 408 -9.66 -20.37 -10.40
C GLN A 408 -9.33 -20.28 -8.91
N GLY A 409 -8.03 -20.29 -8.58
CA GLY A 409 -7.48 -20.24 -7.22
C GLY A 409 -7.23 -18.83 -6.69
N PRO A 410 -6.29 -18.07 -7.27
CA PRO A 410 -5.81 -16.83 -6.67
C PRO A 410 -6.78 -15.65 -6.88
N ALA A 411 -6.82 -14.74 -5.92
CA ALA A 411 -7.65 -13.53 -5.98
C ALA A 411 -6.93 -12.43 -6.77
N PRO A 412 -7.60 -11.72 -7.70
CA PRO A 412 -7.04 -10.55 -8.36
C PRO A 412 -6.76 -9.41 -7.38
N THR A 413 -5.54 -8.89 -7.38
CA THR A 413 -5.07 -7.85 -6.44
C THR A 413 -4.86 -6.49 -7.11
N GLY A 414 -4.54 -6.47 -8.41
CA GLY A 414 -4.32 -5.26 -9.18
C GLY A 414 -4.71 -5.43 -10.64
N PHE A 415 -5.09 -4.32 -11.28
CA PHE A 415 -5.64 -4.28 -12.64
C PHE A 415 -5.15 -3.05 -13.39
N LEU A 416 -4.73 -3.24 -14.64
CA LEU A 416 -4.37 -2.16 -15.54
C LEU A 416 -4.79 -2.51 -16.97
N TRP A 417 -5.71 -1.74 -17.54
CA TRP A 417 -5.96 -1.75 -18.97
C TRP A 417 -5.03 -0.74 -19.64
N LEU A 418 -4.31 -1.17 -20.67
CA LEU A 418 -3.47 -0.28 -21.45
C LEU A 418 -3.46 -0.60 -22.94
N LYS A 419 -3.11 0.45 -23.70
CA LYS A 419 -2.87 0.42 -25.13
C LYS A 419 -1.38 0.64 -25.38
N SER A 420 -0.66 -0.42 -25.72
CA SER A 420 0.77 -0.33 -26.06
C SER A 420 1.22 -1.53 -26.89
N PRO A 421 2.03 -1.34 -27.94
CA PRO A 421 2.61 -2.44 -28.70
C PRO A 421 3.76 -3.15 -27.95
N TYR A 422 4.16 -2.62 -26.79
CA TYR A 422 5.33 -3.06 -26.02
C TYR A 422 4.97 -3.84 -24.74
N VAL A 423 3.69 -4.20 -24.53
CA VAL A 423 3.29 -5.02 -23.37
C VAL A 423 3.84 -6.43 -23.49
N VAL A 424 3.74 -6.99 -24.70
CA VAL A 424 4.15 -8.35 -25.04
C VAL A 424 5.26 -8.31 -26.09
N ASP A 425 6.20 -9.24 -25.96
CA ASP A 425 7.25 -9.48 -26.95
C ASP A 425 6.66 -9.97 -28.28
N ALA A 426 7.41 -9.82 -29.39
CA ALA A 426 6.91 -10.19 -30.72
C ALA A 426 6.44 -11.64 -30.84
N GLN A 427 7.08 -12.58 -30.13
CA GLN A 427 6.69 -14.00 -30.17
C GLN A 427 5.36 -14.24 -29.45
N SER A 428 5.10 -13.51 -28.37
CA SER A 428 3.86 -13.61 -27.58
C SER A 428 2.69 -12.84 -28.22
N ARG A 429 2.90 -12.08 -29.29
CA ARG A 429 1.80 -11.35 -29.94
C ARG A 429 0.75 -12.31 -30.48
N PRO A 430 -0.54 -12.06 -30.22
CA PRO A 430 -1.64 -12.83 -30.80
C PRO A 430 -1.53 -12.86 -32.33
N ARG A 431 -1.87 -13.99 -32.93
CA ARG A 431 -1.97 -14.11 -34.40
C ARG A 431 -3.19 -13.33 -34.88
N GLY A 432 -3.02 -12.45 -35.87
CA GLY A 432 -4.10 -11.63 -36.39
C GLY A 432 -4.96 -12.36 -37.45
N PRO A 433 -6.15 -11.84 -37.82
CA PRO A 433 -6.99 -12.40 -38.88
C PRO A 433 -6.42 -12.30 -40.32
N LEU A 434 -5.15 -11.91 -40.48
CA LEU A 434 -4.48 -11.63 -41.76
C LEU A 434 -3.01 -12.06 -41.75
N ASP A 435 -2.69 -13.18 -41.08
CA ASP A 435 -1.52 -14.00 -41.43
C ASP A 435 -1.88 -15.07 -42.48
N ASP A 436 -3.05 -14.94 -43.14
CA ASP A 436 -3.38 -15.70 -44.35
C ASP A 436 -2.35 -15.38 -45.42
N GLY A 437 -1.51 -16.38 -45.72
CA GLY A 437 -0.43 -16.32 -46.69
C GLY A 437 -0.80 -15.50 -47.91
N GLY A 438 -0.07 -14.40 -48.11
CA GLY A 438 -0.05 -13.72 -49.39
C GLY A 438 0.33 -14.74 -50.45
N PHE A 439 -0.66 -15.18 -51.24
CA PHE A 439 -0.42 -15.93 -52.46
C PHE A 439 0.67 -15.20 -53.24
N ASP A 440 1.79 -15.88 -53.47
CA ASP A 440 2.86 -15.45 -54.34
C ASP A 440 2.27 -15.14 -55.73
N HIS A 441 1.95 -13.87 -55.96
CA HIS A 441 1.73 -13.40 -57.31
C HIS A 441 3.11 -13.19 -57.93
N ASP A 442 3.60 -14.24 -58.59
CA ASP A 442 4.77 -14.20 -59.48
C ASP A 442 4.66 -12.99 -60.42
N GLY A 443 5.46 -11.95 -60.20
CA GLY A 443 5.53 -10.82 -61.12
C GLY A 443 5.97 -9.45 -60.58
N ALA A 444 6.33 -9.28 -59.30
CA ALA A 444 6.79 -8.00 -58.78
C ALA A 444 8.31 -7.94 -58.52
N ASP A 445 8.94 -6.91 -59.06
CA ASP A 445 10.38 -6.62 -59.14
C ASP A 445 11.07 -6.59 -57.75
N PRO A 446 12.18 -7.33 -57.54
CA PRO A 446 12.89 -7.39 -56.24
C PRO A 446 13.41 -6.04 -55.75
N ALA A 447 13.52 -5.02 -56.61
CA ALA A 447 13.89 -3.67 -56.21
C ALA A 447 12.79 -2.93 -55.40
N GLN A 448 11.52 -3.35 -55.50
CA GLN A 448 10.43 -2.76 -54.71
C GLN A 448 10.29 -3.36 -53.30
N ARG A 449 10.88 -4.54 -53.03
CA ARG A 449 10.94 -5.13 -51.68
C ARG A 449 11.86 -4.35 -50.73
N ALA A 450 12.87 -3.66 -51.26
CA ALA A 450 13.84 -2.89 -50.46
C ALA A 450 13.41 -1.44 -50.15
N ALA A 451 12.28 -0.98 -50.70
CA ALA A 451 11.75 0.39 -50.52
C ALA A 451 10.35 0.41 -49.91
N GLY A 452 9.92 -0.69 -49.28
CA GLY A 452 8.75 -0.71 -48.42
C GLY A 452 9.05 0.00 -47.12
N GLN A 453 8.76 1.31 -47.07
CA GLN A 453 8.53 2.00 -45.81
C GLN A 453 7.63 1.14 -44.93
N ASP A 454 8.05 0.97 -43.68
CA ASP A 454 7.25 0.49 -42.56
C ASP A 454 5.77 0.79 -42.78
N ARG A 455 5.01 -0.20 -43.24
CA ARG A 455 3.59 -0.28 -42.88
C ARG A 455 3.55 -0.73 -41.42
N ALA A 456 4.03 0.15 -40.54
CA ALA A 456 3.81 0.13 -39.10
C ALA A 456 2.33 0.48 -38.80
N GLY A 457 1.42 -0.22 -39.48
CA GLY A 457 0.00 -0.25 -39.21
C GLY A 457 -0.38 -1.62 -38.65
N GLY A 458 0.41 -2.14 -37.70
CA GLY A 458 -0.05 -3.23 -36.86
C GLY A 458 -1.09 -2.64 -35.93
N ASP A 459 -2.33 -3.12 -36.00
CA ASP A 459 -3.42 -2.66 -35.15
C ASP A 459 -2.95 -2.63 -33.69
N LEU A 460 -3.02 -1.46 -33.06
CA LEU A 460 -2.69 -1.30 -31.65
C LEU A 460 -3.68 -2.15 -30.85
N LEU A 461 -3.26 -3.31 -30.38
CA LEU A 461 -4.05 -4.17 -29.53
C LEU A 461 -4.15 -3.61 -28.10
N ASP A 462 -5.31 -3.82 -27.50
CA ASP A 462 -5.63 -3.47 -26.13
C ASP A 462 -5.41 -4.67 -25.20
N TYR A 463 -4.62 -4.48 -24.14
CA TYR A 463 -4.27 -5.52 -23.19
C TYR A 463 -4.79 -5.23 -21.79
N LEU A 464 -5.17 -6.28 -21.09
CA LEU A 464 -5.55 -6.25 -19.68
C LEU A 464 -4.47 -6.96 -18.87
N LEU A 465 -3.79 -6.23 -18.00
CA LEU A 465 -2.86 -6.76 -17.02
C LEU A 465 -3.61 -7.02 -15.71
N ILE A 466 -3.54 -8.26 -15.23
CA ILE A 466 -4.17 -8.66 -13.97
C ILE A 466 -3.12 -9.33 -13.10
N SER A 467 -2.87 -8.73 -11.94
CA SER A 467 -2.01 -9.31 -10.91
C SER A 467 -2.84 -10.06 -9.87
N THR A 468 -2.28 -11.10 -9.27
CA THR A 468 -2.97 -11.98 -8.33
C THR A 468 -2.26 -12.14 -6.99
N SER A 469 -2.98 -12.65 -5.99
CA SER A 469 -2.46 -12.96 -4.65
C SER A 469 -1.33 -13.99 -4.61
N GLU A 470 -1.11 -14.74 -5.68
CA GLU A 470 -0.05 -15.75 -5.83
C GLU A 470 1.10 -15.26 -6.71
N TYR A 471 1.34 -13.94 -6.75
CA TYR A 471 2.45 -13.33 -7.48
C TYR A 471 2.44 -13.67 -8.97
N LYS A 472 1.25 -13.75 -9.57
CA LYS A 472 1.09 -13.92 -11.01
C LYS A 472 0.69 -12.61 -11.65
N LEU A 473 1.23 -12.34 -12.83
CA LEU A 473 0.80 -11.27 -13.72
C LEU A 473 0.34 -11.91 -15.02
N GLY A 474 -0.98 -11.95 -15.23
CA GLY A 474 -1.60 -12.42 -16.46
C GLY A 474 -1.78 -11.27 -17.45
N VAL A 475 -1.48 -11.53 -18.72
CA VAL A 475 -1.73 -10.61 -19.83
C VAL A 475 -2.90 -11.18 -20.65
N TYR A 476 -4.00 -10.45 -20.70
CA TYR A 476 -5.22 -10.88 -21.39
C TYR A 476 -5.57 -9.94 -22.54
N LEU A 477 -6.26 -10.46 -23.56
CA LEU A 477 -6.89 -9.64 -24.58
C LEU A 477 -8.08 -8.86 -24.03
N SER A 478 -8.21 -7.61 -24.46
CA SER A 478 -9.36 -6.76 -24.15
C SER A 478 -10.56 -6.99 -25.09
N ASP A 479 -10.43 -7.87 -26.09
CA ASP A 479 -11.57 -8.26 -26.92
C ASP A 479 -12.52 -9.20 -26.16
N TRP A 480 -13.67 -9.50 -26.75
CA TRP A 480 -14.69 -10.36 -26.13
C TRP A 480 -14.17 -11.76 -25.78
N SER A 481 -13.06 -12.22 -26.37
CA SER A 481 -12.48 -13.54 -26.14
C SER A 481 -11.87 -13.67 -24.74
N ARG A 482 -11.35 -12.55 -24.19
CA ARG A 482 -10.66 -12.51 -22.89
C ARG A 482 -9.53 -13.55 -22.77
N GLN A 483 -8.93 -13.96 -23.88
CA GLN A 483 -7.90 -14.99 -23.88
C GLN A 483 -6.68 -14.53 -23.10
N CYS A 484 -6.15 -15.42 -22.25
CA CYS A 484 -4.90 -15.21 -21.56
C CYS A 484 -3.75 -15.48 -22.54
N ILE A 485 -3.05 -14.43 -22.96
CA ILE A 485 -1.95 -14.51 -23.91
C ILE A 485 -0.74 -15.18 -23.27
N LYS A 486 -0.46 -14.78 -22.03
CA LYS A 486 0.61 -15.36 -21.23
C LYS A 486 0.40 -15.08 -19.74
N THR A 487 0.92 -15.98 -18.92
CA THR A 487 1.09 -15.75 -17.47
C THR A 487 2.56 -15.66 -17.15
N VAL A 488 2.95 -14.69 -16.32
CA VAL A 488 4.32 -14.61 -15.80
C VAL A 488 4.35 -14.54 -14.28
N LEU A 489 5.46 -15.00 -13.70
CA LEU A 489 5.77 -14.73 -12.31
C LEU A 489 6.06 -13.23 -12.13
N SER A 490 5.30 -12.57 -11.26
CA SER A 490 5.56 -11.20 -10.83
C SER A 490 6.60 -11.18 -9.70
N PRO A 491 7.15 -10.01 -9.34
CA PRO A 491 8.17 -9.91 -8.30
C PRO A 491 7.63 -10.48 -7.00
N THR A 492 8.37 -11.42 -6.41
CA THR A 492 7.95 -12.19 -5.22
C THR A 492 8.29 -11.49 -3.89
N PHE A 493 8.96 -10.35 -3.94
CA PHE A 493 9.33 -9.57 -2.77
C PHE A 493 8.31 -8.45 -2.49
N GLY A 494 8.02 -8.21 -1.22
CA GLY A 494 7.14 -7.11 -0.79
C GLY A 494 5.64 -7.37 -0.94
N GLY A 495 5.23 -8.60 -1.25
CA GLY A 495 3.83 -8.98 -1.39
C GLY A 495 3.26 -8.79 -2.80
N PRO A 496 2.02 -9.22 -3.05
CA PRO A 496 1.37 -9.13 -4.35
C PRO A 496 1.23 -7.68 -4.84
N ILE A 497 1.40 -7.49 -6.15
CA ILE A 497 1.15 -6.21 -6.82
C ILE A 497 -0.33 -5.83 -6.64
N ALA A 498 -0.58 -4.59 -6.21
CA ALA A 498 -1.92 -4.04 -6.00
C ALA A 498 -2.24 -2.84 -6.90
N ALA A 499 -1.22 -2.07 -7.29
CA ALA A 499 -1.36 -0.95 -8.22
C ALA A 499 -0.27 -1.02 -9.29
N MET A 500 -0.64 -0.63 -10.51
CA MET A 500 0.24 -0.64 -11.67
C MET A 500 -0.01 0.61 -12.52
N ALA A 501 1.06 1.13 -13.11
CA ALA A 501 0.97 2.18 -14.11
C ALA A 501 2.15 2.10 -15.07
N VAL A 502 1.97 2.52 -16.32
CA VAL A 502 3.07 2.59 -17.29
C VAL A 502 3.66 3.99 -17.28
N VAL A 503 4.99 4.04 -17.22
CA VAL A 503 5.76 5.26 -17.38
C VAL A 503 6.56 5.15 -18.69
N ALA A 504 6.33 6.09 -19.60
CA ALA A 504 7.12 6.22 -20.81
C ALA A 504 8.45 6.91 -20.49
N GLY A 505 9.54 6.37 -21.04
CA GLY A 505 10.85 6.99 -21.06
C GLY A 505 10.88 8.14 -22.07
N ASP A 506 11.73 9.13 -21.79
CA ASP A 506 11.99 10.27 -22.68
C ASP A 506 12.51 9.75 -24.03
N GLY A 507 11.63 9.56 -25.01
CA GLY A 507 11.98 9.01 -26.33
C GLY A 507 10.97 8.06 -27.00
N GLY A 508 9.79 7.82 -26.42
CA GLY A 508 8.66 7.14 -27.10
C GLY A 508 8.82 5.63 -27.37
N GLY A 509 10.00 5.05 -27.15
CA GLY A 509 10.29 3.63 -27.38
C GLY A 509 10.49 2.78 -26.13
N SER A 510 10.92 3.36 -25.02
CA SER A 510 11.16 2.65 -23.76
C SER A 510 10.05 2.94 -22.78
N SER A 511 9.33 1.94 -22.32
CA SER A 511 8.37 2.08 -21.23
C SER A 511 8.70 1.09 -20.13
N CYS A 512 8.49 1.47 -18.88
CA CYS A 512 8.55 0.54 -17.76
C CYS A 512 7.20 0.50 -17.05
N LEU A 513 6.92 -0.65 -16.44
CA LEU A 513 5.78 -0.82 -15.57
C LEU A 513 6.21 -0.44 -14.15
N VAL A 514 5.59 0.59 -13.60
CA VAL A 514 5.70 0.90 -12.17
C VAL A 514 4.62 0.13 -11.44
N TYR A 515 4.98 -0.48 -10.32
CA TYR A 515 4.04 -1.18 -9.47
C TYR A 515 4.20 -0.79 -8.01
N ALA A 516 3.11 -0.94 -7.26
CA ALA A 516 3.11 -0.89 -5.81
C ALA A 516 2.42 -2.14 -5.27
N THR A 517 2.98 -2.69 -4.21
CA THR A 517 2.43 -3.82 -3.45
C THR A 517 1.46 -3.32 -2.39
N LYS A 518 0.52 -4.16 -1.94
CA LYS A 518 -0.39 -3.80 -0.82
C LYS A 518 0.34 -3.55 0.50
N GLU A 519 1.51 -4.16 0.66
CA GLU A 519 2.40 -3.92 1.80
C GLU A 519 3.12 -2.59 1.58
N ARG A 520 4.43 -2.61 1.35
CA ARG A 520 5.27 -1.41 1.47
C ARG A 520 6.22 -1.15 0.32
N VAL A 521 6.19 -1.99 -0.72
CA VAL A 521 7.14 -1.92 -1.82
C VAL A 521 6.57 -1.14 -3.00
N VAL A 522 7.37 -0.21 -3.52
CA VAL A 522 7.21 0.38 -4.85
C VAL A 522 8.32 -0.13 -5.74
N GLY A 523 8.04 -0.44 -7.00
CA GLY A 523 9.03 -1.04 -7.88
C GLY A 523 8.83 -0.75 -9.34
N LEU A 524 9.83 -1.17 -10.12
CA LEU A 524 9.89 -1.04 -11.57
C LEU A 524 10.06 -2.43 -12.18
N MET A 525 9.39 -2.66 -13.30
CA MET A 525 9.50 -3.86 -14.13
C MET A 525 9.70 -3.44 -15.58
N GLN A 526 10.61 -4.11 -16.30
CA GLN A 526 10.77 -3.91 -17.74
C GLN A 526 9.53 -4.35 -18.53
N LEU A 527 9.20 -3.59 -19.57
CA LEU A 527 8.25 -4.00 -20.61
C LEU A 527 9.01 -4.25 -21.92
N PRO A 528 8.78 -5.35 -22.65
CA PRO A 528 7.66 -6.28 -22.51
C PRO A 528 7.77 -7.24 -21.32
N VAL A 529 6.62 -7.70 -20.85
CA VAL A 529 6.50 -8.63 -19.73
C VAL A 529 6.98 -10.02 -20.16
N ARG A 530 8.22 -10.37 -19.78
CA ARG A 530 8.86 -11.65 -20.14
C ARG A 530 8.84 -12.71 -19.06
N GLY A 531 8.62 -12.31 -17.80
CA GLY A 531 8.76 -13.19 -16.64
C GLY A 531 10.20 -13.48 -16.25
N ASP A 532 11.13 -12.56 -16.56
CA ASP A 532 12.51 -12.64 -16.08
C ASP A 532 12.57 -12.09 -14.64
N PRO A 533 12.96 -12.90 -13.64
CA PRO A 533 13.11 -12.46 -12.26
C PRO A 533 14.10 -11.30 -12.08
N HIS A 534 15.07 -11.14 -13.00
CA HIS A 534 16.07 -10.07 -12.98
C HIS A 534 15.59 -8.78 -13.65
N ALA A 535 14.41 -8.80 -14.27
CA ALA A 535 13.84 -7.67 -14.99
C ALA A 535 12.94 -6.78 -14.12
N ALA A 536 12.96 -6.97 -12.81
CA ALA A 536 12.22 -6.17 -11.85
C ALA A 536 13.06 -5.80 -10.62
N MET A 537 12.74 -4.67 -10.01
CA MET A 537 13.31 -4.19 -8.75
C MET A 537 12.20 -3.65 -7.85
N GLY A 538 12.44 -3.62 -6.54
CA GLY A 538 11.57 -2.94 -5.57
C GLY A 538 12.35 -2.22 -4.48
N LEU A 539 11.75 -1.17 -3.93
CA LEU A 539 12.25 -0.40 -2.81
C LEU A 539 11.15 -0.33 -1.74
N LEU A 540 11.55 -0.32 -0.48
CA LEU A 540 10.65 -0.02 0.63
C LEU A 540 10.26 1.46 0.53
N ALA A 541 9.00 1.71 0.21
CA ALA A 541 8.44 3.05 0.15
C ALA A 541 8.09 3.54 1.56
N HIS A 542 7.28 2.77 2.29
CA HIS A 542 6.67 3.20 3.53
C HIS A 542 6.93 2.18 4.66
N PRO A 543 6.94 2.56 5.95
CA PRO A 543 6.95 1.60 7.05
C PRO A 543 5.68 0.73 7.08
N GLY A 544 4.54 1.29 6.65
CA GLY A 544 3.23 0.63 6.61
C GLY A 544 2.70 0.36 5.19
N ALA A 545 1.38 0.16 5.09
CA ALA A 545 0.71 -0.19 3.84
C ALA A 545 0.63 0.97 2.83
N ILE A 546 0.90 0.69 1.55
CA ILE A 546 0.66 1.64 0.45
C ILE A 546 -0.84 1.64 0.12
N THR A 547 -1.51 2.74 0.45
CA THR A 547 -2.96 2.88 0.21
C THR A 547 -3.29 3.35 -1.21
N SER A 548 -2.38 4.12 -1.82
CA SER A 548 -2.62 4.72 -3.13
C SER A 548 -1.31 5.07 -3.85
N MET A 549 -1.32 4.92 -5.18
CA MET A 549 -0.23 5.27 -6.08
C MET A 549 -0.77 6.13 -7.22
N ALA A 550 -0.05 7.21 -7.57
CA ALA A 550 -0.39 8.07 -8.70
C ALA A 550 0.86 8.38 -9.53
N VAL A 551 0.69 8.54 -10.85
CA VAL A 551 1.75 8.97 -11.76
C VAL A 551 1.50 10.42 -12.17
N SER A 552 2.55 11.25 -12.22
CA SER A 552 2.44 12.61 -12.73
C SER A 552 2.01 12.64 -14.20
N PHE A 553 1.40 13.74 -14.64
CA PHE A 553 0.95 13.91 -16.02
C PHE A 553 2.06 13.82 -17.07
N ASP A 554 3.30 14.12 -16.67
CA ASP A 554 4.49 14.04 -17.52
C ASP A 554 5.21 12.68 -17.42
N GLY A 555 4.71 11.76 -16.59
CA GLY A 555 5.31 10.43 -16.37
C GLY A 555 6.62 10.45 -15.58
N ARG A 556 7.14 11.61 -15.18
CA ARG A 556 8.46 11.72 -14.54
C ARG A 556 8.47 11.39 -13.07
N HIS A 557 7.32 11.50 -12.42
CA HIS A 557 7.17 11.26 -11.00
C HIS A 557 6.10 10.22 -10.71
N VAL A 558 6.36 9.42 -9.69
CA VAL A 558 5.37 8.55 -9.07
C VAL A 558 5.22 8.98 -7.63
N PHE A 559 3.99 8.92 -7.14
CA PHE A 559 3.65 9.27 -5.77
C PHE A 559 3.07 8.04 -5.08
N THR A 560 3.43 7.83 -3.82
CA THR A 560 2.89 6.75 -2.97
C THR A 560 2.41 7.33 -1.64
N ALA A 561 1.23 6.93 -1.18
CA ALA A 561 0.69 7.30 0.13
C ALA A 561 0.81 6.13 1.13
N GLY A 562 1.31 6.42 2.33
CA GLY A 562 1.65 5.40 3.33
C GLY A 562 0.58 5.15 4.39
N GLY A 563 -0.68 5.54 4.13
CA GLY A 563 -1.80 5.25 5.01
C GLY A 563 -1.58 5.79 6.42
N GLU A 564 -1.34 4.88 7.35
CA GLU A 564 -1.16 5.13 8.78
C GLU A 564 0.10 5.93 9.12
N ASP A 565 1.12 5.96 8.26
CA ASP A 565 2.29 6.82 8.48
C ASP A 565 2.07 8.30 8.12
N GLN A 566 0.88 8.61 7.56
CA GLN A 566 0.44 9.96 7.23
C GLN A 566 1.37 10.70 6.25
N SER A 567 2.12 9.96 5.44
CA SER A 567 3.13 10.52 4.55
C SER A 567 2.82 10.26 3.07
N VAL A 568 3.33 11.14 2.21
CA VAL A 568 3.33 10.99 0.75
C VAL A 568 4.75 11.12 0.27
N LEU A 569 5.23 10.11 -0.45
CA LEU A 569 6.55 10.13 -1.07
C LEU A 569 6.45 10.41 -2.56
N GLN A 570 7.40 11.18 -3.06
CA GLN A 570 7.56 11.49 -4.48
C GLN A 570 8.84 10.82 -4.99
N TRP A 571 8.68 9.96 -5.98
CA TRP A 571 9.72 9.20 -6.66
C TRP A 571 9.98 9.84 -8.02
N THR A 572 11.24 10.06 -8.38
CA THR A 572 11.60 10.49 -9.73
C THR A 572 12.03 9.26 -10.52
N ILE A 573 11.41 9.04 -11.67
CA ILE A 573 11.67 7.87 -12.52
C ILE A 573 12.42 8.32 -13.76
N ASP A 574 13.58 7.71 -13.98
CA ASP A 574 14.35 7.84 -15.21
C ASP A 574 14.12 6.59 -16.07
N GLY A 575 13.00 6.58 -16.80
CA GLY A 575 12.59 5.44 -17.62
C GLY A 575 13.60 5.06 -18.71
N ALA A 576 14.43 6.01 -19.17
CA ALA A 576 15.47 5.76 -20.16
C ALA A 576 16.59 4.85 -19.60
N ARG A 577 16.93 5.00 -18.31
CA ARG A 577 17.91 4.10 -17.65
C ARG A 577 17.37 2.71 -17.37
N VAL A 578 16.06 2.56 -17.23
CA VAL A 578 15.41 1.26 -17.01
C VAL A 578 15.47 0.42 -18.29
N MET A 579 15.32 1.07 -19.45
CA MET A 579 15.46 0.42 -20.74
C MET A 579 15.93 1.45 -21.78
N GLU A 580 17.11 1.27 -22.34
CA GLU A 580 17.58 2.12 -23.46
C GLU A 580 16.67 1.90 -24.70
N PRO A 581 16.30 2.94 -25.46
CA PRO A 581 15.37 2.80 -26.61
C PRO A 581 15.81 1.76 -27.65
N ALA A 582 17.11 1.67 -27.91
CA ALA A 582 17.67 0.65 -28.79
C ALA A 582 17.54 -0.77 -28.20
N ALA A 583 17.71 -0.91 -26.88
CA ALA A 583 17.51 -2.16 -26.16
C ALA A 583 16.03 -2.53 -26.04
N ALA A 584 15.12 -1.55 -25.94
CA ALA A 584 13.67 -1.77 -25.96
C ALA A 584 13.20 -2.31 -27.32
N ALA A 585 13.64 -1.68 -28.41
CA ALA A 585 13.35 -2.15 -29.76
C ALA A 585 13.97 -3.52 -30.03
N ALA A 586 15.24 -3.73 -29.64
CA ALA A 586 15.90 -5.02 -29.73
C ALA A 586 15.21 -6.08 -28.85
N ALA A 587 14.76 -5.76 -27.64
CA ALA A 587 14.03 -6.68 -26.79
C ALA A 587 12.62 -7.00 -27.33
N ALA A 588 11.94 -6.04 -27.95
CA ALA A 588 10.67 -6.31 -28.60
C ALA A 588 10.84 -7.25 -29.81
N GLN A 589 11.99 -7.18 -30.50
CA GLN A 589 12.28 -7.92 -31.74
C GLN A 589 13.11 -9.20 -31.54
N ALA A 590 13.83 -9.35 -30.42
CA ALA A 590 14.72 -10.47 -30.18
C ALA A 590 13.92 -11.75 -29.93
N PRO A 591 14.15 -12.82 -30.73
CA PRO A 591 13.70 -14.16 -30.39
C PRO A 591 14.63 -14.67 -29.28
N GLY A 592 14.23 -14.48 -28.03
CA GLY A 592 15.08 -14.84 -26.91
C GLY A 592 14.30 -14.82 -25.62
N GLY A 593 13.74 -15.99 -25.28
CA GLY A 593 13.12 -16.23 -23.98
C GLY A 593 14.06 -15.92 -22.82
N VAL A 594 13.51 -15.92 -21.61
CA VAL A 594 14.28 -15.69 -20.38
C VAL A 594 15.44 -16.68 -20.31
N PRO A 595 16.69 -16.24 -20.04
CA PRO A 595 17.81 -17.14 -19.86
C PRO A 595 17.52 -18.21 -18.81
N LEU A 596 17.87 -19.46 -19.08
CA LEU A 596 17.59 -20.57 -18.15
C LEU A 596 18.18 -20.29 -16.77
N ASP A 597 19.41 -19.76 -16.69
CA ASP A 597 20.07 -19.44 -15.42
C ASP A 597 19.26 -18.43 -14.57
N HIS A 598 18.59 -17.47 -15.21
CA HIS A 598 17.73 -16.51 -14.51
C HIS A 598 16.46 -17.18 -13.97
N LEU A 599 15.92 -18.16 -14.71
CA LEU A 599 14.77 -18.93 -14.26
C LEU A 599 15.16 -19.84 -13.08
N LEU A 600 16.29 -20.53 -13.18
CA LEU A 600 16.79 -21.44 -12.16
C LEU A 600 17.12 -20.74 -10.84
N SER A 601 17.44 -19.44 -10.85
CA SER A 601 17.68 -18.68 -9.61
C SER A 601 16.43 -18.55 -8.73
N THR A 602 15.24 -18.82 -9.26
CA THR A 602 13.97 -18.82 -8.49
C THR A 602 13.54 -20.21 -8.03
N VAL A 603 14.29 -21.25 -8.41
CA VAL A 603 14.05 -22.62 -7.97
C VAL A 603 14.74 -22.84 -6.63
N GLU A 604 14.03 -23.45 -5.69
CA GLU A 604 14.57 -23.79 -4.37
C GLU A 604 15.78 -24.72 -4.52
N GLY A 605 16.87 -24.40 -3.83
CA GLY A 605 18.15 -25.11 -3.97
C GLY A 605 18.91 -24.83 -5.28
N GLY A 606 18.37 -24.00 -6.18
CA GLY A 606 19.00 -23.62 -7.45
C GLY A 606 19.20 -24.81 -8.41
N ALA A 607 20.15 -24.67 -9.34
CA ALA A 607 20.39 -25.65 -10.39
C ALA A 607 20.83 -27.04 -9.88
N GLU A 608 21.45 -27.11 -8.70
CA GLU A 608 21.93 -28.36 -8.08
C GLU A 608 21.02 -28.88 -6.96
N GLY A 609 19.90 -28.19 -6.70
CA GLY A 609 18.93 -28.53 -5.67
C GLY A 609 18.23 -29.88 -5.89
N ASP A 610 17.67 -30.45 -4.83
CA ASP A 610 16.95 -31.72 -4.89
C ASP A 610 15.75 -31.65 -5.85
N LEU A 611 14.94 -30.58 -5.75
CA LEU A 611 13.82 -30.32 -6.66
C LEU A 611 14.27 -30.29 -8.12
N MET A 612 15.42 -29.68 -8.42
CA MET A 612 15.90 -29.60 -9.79
C MET A 612 16.32 -30.98 -10.34
N ARG A 613 16.89 -31.84 -9.49
CA ARG A 613 17.19 -33.23 -9.88
C ARG A 613 15.92 -34.00 -10.21
N GLU A 614 14.88 -33.87 -9.40
CA GLU A 614 13.57 -34.48 -9.66
C GLU A 614 12.96 -33.96 -10.97
N VAL A 615 13.01 -32.65 -11.21
CA VAL A 615 12.54 -32.03 -12.46
C VAL A 615 13.23 -32.62 -13.68
N VAL A 616 14.55 -32.78 -13.63
CA VAL A 616 15.33 -33.38 -14.72
C VAL A 616 14.94 -34.84 -14.92
N ASP A 617 14.82 -35.62 -13.85
CA ASP A 617 14.43 -37.03 -13.90
C ASP A 617 13.02 -37.21 -14.50
N TYR A 618 12.04 -36.43 -14.06
CA TYR A 618 10.69 -36.48 -14.61
C TYR A 618 10.63 -36.01 -16.07
N PHE A 619 11.41 -35.00 -16.44
CA PHE A 619 11.49 -34.54 -17.84
C PHE A 619 12.03 -35.64 -18.77
N TYR A 620 13.08 -36.35 -18.37
CA TYR A 620 13.58 -37.51 -19.12
C TYR A 620 12.58 -38.67 -19.12
N TYR A 621 11.93 -38.92 -17.98
CA TYR A 621 10.90 -39.96 -17.86
C TYR A 621 9.73 -39.71 -18.82
N ALA A 622 9.26 -38.46 -18.94
CA ALA A 622 8.18 -38.10 -19.87
C ALA A 622 8.54 -38.38 -21.34
N GLN A 623 9.79 -38.07 -21.76
CA GLN A 623 10.27 -38.40 -23.12
C GLN A 623 10.24 -39.90 -23.38
N VAL A 624 10.65 -40.69 -22.38
CA VAL A 624 10.68 -42.14 -22.44
C VAL A 624 9.27 -42.73 -22.48
N ARG A 625 8.36 -42.21 -21.64
CA ARG A 625 6.98 -42.71 -21.52
C ARG A 625 6.20 -42.60 -22.82
N THR A 626 6.41 -41.53 -23.60
CA THR A 626 5.73 -41.35 -24.90
C THR A 626 6.10 -42.38 -25.95
N GLN A 627 7.20 -43.14 -25.75
CA GLN A 627 7.63 -44.23 -26.64
C GLN A 627 7.06 -45.60 -26.23
N GLY A 628 6.21 -45.63 -25.20
CA GLY A 628 5.63 -46.84 -24.64
C GLY A 628 6.45 -47.37 -23.45
N GLU A 629 5.73 -47.75 -22.40
CA GLU A 629 6.33 -48.32 -21.18
C GLU A 629 6.82 -49.76 -21.44
N GLU A 630 6.07 -50.52 -22.25
CA GLU A 630 6.37 -51.90 -22.65
C GLU A 630 6.95 -51.98 -24.07
N THR A 631 8.18 -51.51 -24.28
CA THR A 631 8.87 -51.61 -25.56
C THR A 631 10.28 -52.18 -25.42
N SER A 632 10.67 -53.05 -26.36
CA SER A 632 12.04 -53.56 -26.49
C SER A 632 12.90 -52.72 -27.45
N ALA A 633 12.31 -51.68 -28.07
CA ALA A 633 13.03 -50.78 -28.96
C ALA A 633 13.97 -49.86 -28.16
N LYS A 634 15.07 -49.44 -28.79
CA LYS A 634 15.98 -48.47 -28.18
C LYS A 634 15.24 -47.14 -28.02
N ARG A 635 15.23 -46.61 -26.80
CA ARG A 635 14.62 -45.32 -26.47
C ARG A 635 15.48 -44.17 -26.98
N GLU A 636 14.86 -43.20 -27.62
CA GLU A 636 15.52 -41.99 -28.13
C GLU A 636 15.16 -40.78 -27.27
N LEU A 637 16.15 -39.99 -26.87
CA LEU A 637 15.93 -38.75 -26.14
C LEU A 637 15.94 -37.60 -27.13
N LEU A 638 14.77 -37.04 -27.41
CA LEU A 638 14.59 -35.94 -28.37
C LEU A 638 15.02 -34.59 -27.80
N GLY A 639 15.25 -34.51 -26.47
CA GLY A 639 15.55 -33.25 -25.78
C GLY A 639 14.32 -32.34 -25.62
N ALA A 640 13.13 -32.81 -26.00
CA ALA A 640 11.87 -32.10 -25.93
C ALA A 640 10.72 -33.04 -25.55
N ILE A 641 9.69 -32.50 -24.90
CA ILE A 641 8.48 -33.21 -24.49
C ILE A 641 7.27 -32.71 -25.29
N ARG A 642 6.26 -33.57 -25.47
CA ARG A 642 4.98 -33.14 -26.03
C ARG A 642 4.16 -32.37 -25.00
N PHE A 643 3.39 -31.37 -25.44
CA PHE A 643 2.49 -30.60 -24.56
C PHE A 643 1.52 -31.49 -23.76
N SER A 644 1.03 -32.59 -24.33
CA SER A 644 0.16 -33.56 -23.64
C SER A 644 0.76 -34.13 -22.34
N GLN A 645 2.09 -34.10 -22.17
CA GLN A 645 2.76 -34.51 -20.95
C GLN A 645 2.90 -33.39 -19.92
N LEU A 646 2.75 -32.12 -20.32
CA LEU A 646 3.00 -30.95 -19.48
C LEU A 646 2.10 -30.91 -18.23
N PRO A 647 0.76 -31.09 -18.31
CA PRO A 647 -0.08 -31.12 -17.11
C PRO A 647 0.27 -32.26 -16.17
N ASN A 648 0.68 -33.41 -16.70
CA ASN A 648 1.08 -34.57 -15.89
C ASN A 648 2.43 -34.34 -15.20
N LEU A 649 3.37 -33.68 -15.87
CA LEU A 649 4.65 -33.28 -15.28
C LEU A 649 4.46 -32.27 -14.17
N PHE A 650 3.58 -31.28 -14.35
CA PHE A 650 3.28 -30.31 -13.29
C PHE A 650 2.77 -31.03 -12.04
N ARG A 651 1.83 -31.98 -12.22
CA ARG A 651 1.27 -32.77 -11.11
C ARG A 651 2.32 -33.64 -10.43
N ALA A 652 3.20 -34.28 -11.20
CA ALA A 652 4.32 -35.06 -10.65
C ALA A 652 5.28 -34.19 -9.84
N LEU A 653 5.42 -32.91 -10.20
CA LEU A 653 6.21 -31.91 -9.50
C LEU A 653 5.45 -31.17 -8.40
N GLY A 654 4.31 -31.72 -7.95
CA GLY A 654 3.53 -31.18 -6.83
C GLY A 654 2.65 -29.97 -7.16
N TYR A 655 2.58 -29.53 -8.42
CA TYR A 655 1.67 -28.46 -8.86
C TYR A 655 0.48 -29.03 -9.64
N TYR A 656 -0.73 -28.75 -9.16
CA TYR A 656 -1.96 -29.26 -9.76
C TYR A 656 -2.69 -28.13 -10.49
N PRO A 657 -2.42 -27.91 -11.79
CA PRO A 657 -3.07 -26.86 -12.54
C PRO A 657 -4.56 -27.14 -12.68
N SER A 658 -5.36 -26.07 -12.57
CA SER A 658 -6.81 -26.12 -12.82
C SER A 658 -7.11 -26.26 -14.32
N GLU A 659 -8.30 -26.75 -14.70
CA GLU A 659 -8.70 -26.84 -16.11
C GLU A 659 -8.70 -25.47 -16.82
N LEU A 660 -9.04 -24.40 -16.09
CA LEU A 660 -8.91 -23.03 -16.59
C LEU A 660 -7.44 -22.65 -16.87
N GLU A 661 -6.52 -23.05 -16.00
CA GLU A 661 -5.08 -22.80 -16.17
C GLU A 661 -4.49 -23.65 -17.30
N ILE A 662 -4.93 -24.90 -17.45
CA ILE A 662 -4.61 -25.75 -18.60
C ILE A 662 -5.12 -25.10 -19.89
N GLY A 663 -6.31 -24.52 -19.89
CA GLY A 663 -6.83 -23.75 -21.02
C GLY A 663 -5.93 -22.55 -21.38
N HIS A 664 -5.48 -21.79 -20.37
CA HIS A 664 -4.53 -20.69 -20.59
C HIS A 664 -3.19 -21.19 -21.14
N LEU A 665 -2.64 -22.27 -20.58
CA LEU A 665 -1.40 -22.91 -21.05
C LEU A 665 -1.54 -23.37 -22.51
N THR A 666 -2.67 -23.98 -22.85
CA THR A 666 -2.96 -24.46 -24.21
C THR A 666 -2.93 -23.31 -25.20
N TYR A 667 -3.58 -22.18 -24.88
CA TYR A 667 -3.55 -20.98 -25.73
C TYR A 667 -2.15 -20.35 -25.81
N GLU A 668 -1.46 -20.18 -24.67
CA GLU A 668 -0.09 -19.61 -24.63
C GLU A 668 0.86 -20.44 -25.50
N VAL A 669 0.83 -21.77 -25.36
CA VAL A 669 1.71 -22.68 -26.11
C VAL A 669 1.36 -22.69 -27.61
N ALA A 670 0.08 -22.78 -27.96
CA ALA A 670 -0.36 -22.72 -29.36
C ALA A 670 0.07 -21.40 -30.01
N ASN A 671 -0.13 -20.28 -29.31
CA ASN A 671 0.20 -18.95 -29.83
C ASN A 671 1.71 -18.77 -30.02
N MET A 672 2.52 -19.18 -29.03
CA MET A 672 3.97 -18.93 -29.02
C MET A 672 4.80 -19.96 -29.80
N TYR A 673 4.39 -21.23 -29.79
CA TYR A 673 5.19 -22.36 -30.29
C TYR A 673 4.52 -23.15 -31.42
N GLY A 674 3.24 -22.92 -31.69
CA GLY A 674 2.55 -23.58 -32.81
C GLY A 674 3.05 -23.13 -34.19
N PRO A 675 2.81 -23.93 -35.25
CA PRO A 675 3.14 -23.58 -36.63
C PRO A 675 2.41 -22.29 -37.04
N ARG A 676 3.12 -21.27 -37.56
CA ARG A 676 2.57 -19.91 -37.82
C ARG A 676 1.70 -19.83 -39.08
N ASP A 677 1.79 -20.82 -39.94
CA ASP A 677 1.04 -21.00 -41.19
C ASP A 677 -0.37 -21.55 -40.99
N GLU A 678 -0.70 -22.02 -39.78
CA GLU A 678 -2.02 -22.53 -39.42
C GLU A 678 -2.77 -21.58 -38.47
N PRO A 679 -4.10 -21.47 -38.60
CA PRO A 679 -4.90 -20.68 -37.66
C PRO A 679 -4.91 -21.34 -36.28
N LEU A 680 -4.93 -20.51 -35.23
CA LEU A 680 -4.83 -20.94 -33.82
C LEU A 680 -5.83 -22.03 -33.42
N GLU A 681 -7.03 -22.02 -34.02
CA GLU A 681 -8.12 -22.97 -33.72
C GLU A 681 -7.88 -24.36 -34.31
N GLU A 682 -7.04 -24.48 -35.35
CA GLU A 682 -6.75 -25.75 -36.03
C GLU A 682 -5.47 -26.43 -35.52
N ILE A 683 -4.66 -25.71 -34.74
CA ILE A 683 -3.39 -26.23 -34.22
C ILE A 683 -3.66 -27.35 -33.20
N ASN A 684 -3.12 -28.53 -33.50
CA ASN A 684 -3.05 -29.60 -32.51
C ASN A 684 -1.93 -29.33 -31.50
N VAL A 685 -2.28 -28.69 -30.38
CA VAL A 685 -1.31 -28.29 -29.35
C VAL A 685 -0.55 -29.49 -28.77
N ASP A 686 -1.17 -30.67 -28.74
CA ASP A 686 -0.55 -31.89 -28.21
C ASP A 686 0.67 -32.38 -29.00
N ASP A 687 0.80 -31.97 -30.27
CA ASP A 687 1.92 -32.32 -31.14
C ASP A 687 3.10 -31.34 -31.00
N ILE A 688 2.91 -30.21 -30.31
CA ILE A 688 3.97 -29.23 -30.08
C ILE A 688 5.02 -29.80 -29.12
N LEU A 689 6.28 -29.76 -29.56
CA LEU A 689 7.44 -30.17 -28.78
C LEU A 689 8.03 -28.98 -28.03
N LEU A 690 8.16 -29.13 -26.71
CA LEU A 690 8.73 -28.13 -25.80
C LEU A 690 10.11 -28.59 -25.33
N ASP A 691 11.13 -27.78 -25.57
CA ASP A 691 12.46 -28.02 -25.01
C ASP A 691 12.48 -27.80 -23.47
N PHE A 692 13.59 -28.16 -22.84
CA PHE A 692 13.72 -28.03 -21.38
C PHE A 692 13.58 -26.58 -20.87
N THR A 693 14.09 -25.60 -21.61
CA THR A 693 14.02 -24.19 -21.21
C THR A 693 12.58 -23.66 -21.31
N GLN A 694 11.88 -24.03 -22.37
CA GLN A 694 10.46 -23.69 -22.58
C GLN A 694 9.58 -24.33 -21.50
N PHE A 695 9.83 -25.60 -21.19
CA PHE A 695 9.18 -26.30 -20.07
C PHE A 695 9.43 -25.57 -18.74
N MET A 696 10.69 -25.26 -18.40
CA MET A 696 11.04 -24.57 -17.15
C MET A 696 10.38 -23.20 -17.04
N ARG A 697 10.30 -22.45 -18.14
CA ARG A 697 9.61 -21.16 -18.19
C ARG A 697 8.13 -21.29 -17.85
N LEU A 698 7.43 -22.24 -18.48
CA LEU A 698 6.01 -22.49 -18.23
C LEU A 698 5.79 -22.97 -16.79
N TYR A 699 6.63 -23.90 -16.31
CA TYR A 699 6.55 -24.44 -14.95
C TYR A 699 6.71 -23.33 -13.90
N ILE A 700 7.74 -22.49 -13.99
CA ILE A 700 7.98 -21.40 -13.02
C ILE A 700 6.87 -20.35 -13.08
N ASN A 701 6.40 -20.00 -14.28
CA ASN A 701 5.36 -19.00 -14.44
C ASN A 701 4.02 -19.44 -13.86
N TYR A 702 3.67 -20.72 -13.92
CA TYR A 702 2.38 -21.22 -13.44
C TYR A 702 2.41 -21.80 -12.03
N ARG A 703 3.51 -22.44 -11.60
CA ARG A 703 3.58 -23.04 -10.26
C ARG A 703 3.37 -22.00 -9.16
N PRO A 704 2.70 -22.33 -8.05
CA PRO A 704 2.60 -21.43 -6.92
C PRO A 704 3.98 -21.12 -6.34
N VAL A 705 4.15 -19.91 -5.79
CA VAL A 705 5.42 -19.49 -5.18
C VAL A 705 5.64 -20.19 -3.84
N TYR A 706 4.57 -20.40 -3.09
CA TYR A 706 4.56 -21.09 -1.82
C TYR A 706 3.81 -22.41 -1.97
N GLY A 707 4.33 -23.48 -1.35
CA GLY A 707 3.63 -24.75 -1.28
C GLY A 707 2.32 -24.65 -0.49
N ILE A 708 1.45 -25.65 -0.64
CA ILE A 708 0.21 -25.75 0.13
C ILE A 708 0.56 -25.92 1.60
N THR A 709 0.08 -25.00 2.45
CA THR A 709 0.30 -25.06 3.90
C THR A 709 -0.82 -25.81 4.61
N ARG A 710 -0.58 -26.18 5.87
CA ARG A 710 -1.61 -26.71 6.76
C ARG A 710 -2.85 -25.80 6.84
N GLU A 711 -2.62 -24.50 7.01
CA GLU A 711 -3.68 -23.50 7.14
C GLU A 711 -4.55 -23.43 5.88
N ASP A 712 -3.94 -23.62 4.70
CA ASP A 712 -4.66 -23.69 3.43
C ASP A 712 -5.61 -24.89 3.38
N ILE A 713 -5.17 -26.06 3.84
CA ILE A 713 -5.98 -27.29 3.88
C ILE A 713 -7.14 -27.12 4.88
N GLU A 714 -6.86 -26.62 6.09
CA GLU A 714 -7.90 -26.37 7.09
C GLU A 714 -8.94 -25.34 6.59
N THR A 715 -8.48 -24.26 5.96
CA THR A 715 -9.33 -23.23 5.35
C THR A 715 -10.17 -23.80 4.21
N ALA A 716 -9.61 -24.69 3.39
CA ALA A 716 -10.34 -25.37 2.33
C ALA A 716 -11.47 -26.24 2.90
N PHE A 717 -11.21 -27.01 3.96
CA PHE A 717 -12.23 -27.82 4.64
C PHE A 717 -13.37 -26.96 5.21
N LEU A 718 -13.06 -25.82 5.83
CA LEU A 718 -14.07 -24.87 6.28
C LEU A 718 -14.94 -24.35 5.12
N ARG A 719 -14.33 -24.05 3.97
CA ARG A 719 -15.06 -23.61 2.76
C ARG A 719 -15.93 -24.72 2.15
N LEU A 720 -15.53 -25.98 2.31
CA LEU A 720 -16.27 -27.16 1.87
C LEU A 720 -17.40 -27.56 2.83
N GLY A 721 -17.57 -26.86 3.96
CA GLY A 721 -18.67 -27.05 4.89
C GLY A 721 -18.33 -27.82 6.16
N ALA A 722 -17.04 -27.92 6.50
CA ALA A 722 -16.64 -28.46 7.79
C ALA A 722 -17.17 -27.59 8.96
N ASP A 723 -17.53 -28.24 10.06
CA ASP A 723 -18.01 -27.54 11.26
C ASP A 723 -16.89 -26.63 11.84
N PRO A 724 -17.14 -25.32 12.05
CA PRO A 724 -16.09 -24.39 12.48
C PRO A 724 -15.45 -24.69 13.84
N LYS A 725 -16.10 -25.48 14.70
CA LYS A 725 -15.59 -25.82 16.03
C LYS A 725 -14.84 -27.15 16.04
N THR A 726 -15.26 -28.10 15.20
CA THR A 726 -14.73 -29.46 15.21
C THR A 726 -13.88 -29.81 13.99
N GLY A 727 -13.93 -28.99 12.92
CA GLY A 727 -13.20 -29.22 11.67
C GLY A 727 -13.67 -30.46 10.89
N LYS A 728 -14.80 -31.05 11.26
CA LYS A 728 -15.34 -32.28 10.67
C LYS A 728 -16.32 -31.97 9.55
N VAL A 729 -16.18 -32.67 8.43
CA VAL A 729 -17.16 -32.70 7.34
C VAL A 729 -17.70 -34.12 7.19
N ASP A 730 -18.99 -34.23 6.87
CA ASP A 730 -19.60 -35.52 6.54
C ASP A 730 -19.02 -36.02 5.20
N ARG A 731 -18.64 -37.30 5.13
CA ARG A 731 -18.00 -37.90 3.96
C ARG A 731 -18.84 -37.73 2.71
N ASP A 732 -20.12 -38.10 2.77
CA ASP A 732 -20.97 -38.10 1.59
C ASP A 732 -21.23 -36.67 1.14
N ALA A 733 -21.42 -35.74 2.07
CA ALA A 733 -21.50 -34.31 1.77
C ALA A 733 -20.20 -33.77 1.15
N PHE A 734 -19.03 -34.18 1.63
CA PHE A 734 -17.73 -33.77 1.10
C PHE A 734 -17.56 -34.19 -0.36
N PHE A 735 -17.81 -35.46 -0.67
CA PHE A 735 -17.70 -35.95 -2.04
C PHE A 735 -18.83 -35.43 -2.95
N GLU A 736 -20.03 -35.17 -2.43
CA GLU A 736 -21.08 -34.45 -3.16
C GLU A 736 -20.62 -33.05 -3.57
N VAL A 737 -19.96 -32.31 -2.67
CA VAL A 737 -19.42 -30.98 -2.98
C VAL A 737 -18.32 -31.05 -4.04
N LEU A 738 -17.41 -32.03 -3.97
CA LEU A 738 -16.36 -32.24 -4.99
C LEU A 738 -16.95 -32.58 -6.37
N SER A 739 -18.08 -33.27 -6.42
CA SER A 739 -18.76 -33.60 -7.69
C SER A 739 -19.66 -32.49 -8.22
N THR A 740 -19.96 -31.44 -7.45
CA THR A 740 -20.96 -30.41 -7.83
C THR A 740 -20.44 -28.99 -7.90
N ARG A 741 -19.34 -28.66 -7.20
CA ARG A 741 -18.80 -27.29 -7.12
C ARG A 741 -17.45 -27.15 -7.82
N GLY A 742 -17.13 -25.94 -8.26
CA GLY A 742 -15.83 -25.62 -8.85
C GLY A 742 -15.64 -26.29 -10.20
N GLU A 743 -14.50 -26.96 -10.36
CA GLU A 743 -14.24 -27.91 -11.45
C GLU A 743 -14.67 -29.31 -10.94
N PRO A 744 -15.88 -29.77 -11.29
CA PRO A 744 -16.48 -30.93 -10.64
C PRO A 744 -15.77 -32.22 -11.05
N LEU A 745 -15.41 -33.03 -10.05
CA LEU A 745 -14.81 -34.34 -10.28
C LEU A 745 -15.89 -35.38 -10.56
N ARG A 746 -15.71 -36.12 -11.66
CA ARG A 746 -16.58 -37.25 -12.01
C ARG A 746 -16.34 -38.39 -11.02
N THR A 747 -17.36 -39.21 -10.77
CA THR A 747 -17.25 -40.38 -9.89
C THR A 747 -16.12 -41.33 -10.31
N ALA A 748 -15.87 -41.46 -11.62
CA ALA A 748 -14.76 -42.25 -12.13
C ALA A 748 -13.38 -41.66 -11.77
N GLU A 749 -13.24 -40.33 -11.79
CA GLU A 749 -12.00 -39.63 -11.42
C GLU A 749 -11.74 -39.74 -9.92
N ILE A 750 -12.80 -39.58 -9.11
CA ILE A 750 -12.71 -39.79 -7.65
C ILE A 750 -12.29 -41.22 -7.34
N THR A 751 -12.89 -42.21 -8.01
CA THR A 751 -12.56 -43.62 -7.80
C THR A 751 -11.11 -43.92 -8.21
N ALA A 752 -10.66 -43.37 -9.35
CA ALA A 752 -9.28 -43.53 -9.81
C ALA A 752 -8.27 -42.85 -8.87
N ALA A 753 -8.59 -41.67 -8.34
CA ALA A 753 -7.77 -40.98 -7.35
C ALA A 753 -7.67 -41.78 -6.06
N LEU A 754 -8.79 -42.30 -5.54
CA LEU A 754 -8.80 -43.16 -4.34
C LEU A 754 -8.00 -44.44 -4.55
N ALA A 755 -8.13 -45.09 -5.72
CA ALA A 755 -7.35 -46.28 -6.04
C ALA A 755 -5.83 -45.99 -6.11
N SER A 756 -5.46 -44.81 -6.63
CA SER A 756 -4.05 -44.40 -6.70
C SER A 756 -3.45 -44.06 -5.34
N LEU A 757 -4.24 -43.45 -4.44
CA LEU A 757 -3.78 -43.02 -3.11
C LEU A 757 -3.79 -44.17 -2.08
N LEU A 758 -4.82 -45.02 -2.10
CA LEU A 758 -5.09 -46.01 -1.05
C LEU A 758 -4.96 -47.47 -1.54
N GLY A 759 -4.71 -47.66 -2.84
CA GLY A 759 -4.60 -48.97 -3.47
C GLY A 759 -5.88 -49.46 -4.14
N ASP A 760 -5.72 -50.43 -5.05
CA ASP A 760 -6.82 -50.98 -5.84
C ASP A 760 -7.91 -51.64 -4.98
N GLY A 761 -9.18 -51.30 -5.26
CA GLY A 761 -10.35 -51.91 -4.61
C GLY A 761 -10.92 -51.13 -3.43
N VAL A 762 -10.28 -50.02 -3.02
CA VAL A 762 -10.83 -49.10 -2.01
C VAL A 762 -12.04 -48.35 -2.58
N ARG A 763 -13.13 -48.33 -1.81
CA ARG A 763 -14.39 -47.67 -2.17
C ARG A 763 -14.71 -46.56 -1.18
N LEU A 764 -15.52 -45.59 -1.61
CA LEU A 764 -15.97 -44.46 -0.80
C LEU A 764 -16.59 -44.87 0.54
N ASP A 765 -17.37 -45.95 0.56
CA ASP A 765 -18.01 -46.51 1.76
C ASP A 765 -17.03 -47.10 2.78
N MET A 766 -15.77 -47.31 2.39
CA MET A 766 -14.71 -47.79 3.28
C MET A 766 -13.99 -46.66 4.05
N LEU A 767 -14.24 -45.40 3.70
CA LEU A 767 -13.71 -44.23 4.41
C LEU A 767 -14.58 -43.88 5.61
N GLU A 768 -13.97 -43.26 6.63
CA GLU A 768 -14.67 -42.77 7.83
C GLU A 768 -15.82 -41.82 7.45
N ASP A 769 -16.97 -41.95 8.14
CA ASP A 769 -18.16 -41.12 7.89
C ASP A 769 -17.90 -39.62 8.14
N LYS A 770 -16.90 -39.28 8.96
CA LYS A 770 -16.50 -37.91 9.25
C LYS A 770 -15.03 -37.71 8.96
N ILE A 771 -14.72 -36.81 8.05
CA ILE A 771 -13.35 -36.50 7.63
C ILE A 771 -12.93 -35.18 8.27
N THR A 772 -11.70 -35.14 8.79
CA THR A 772 -11.04 -33.90 9.23
C THR A 772 -9.93 -33.52 8.26
N ALA A 773 -9.56 -32.24 8.21
CA ALA A 773 -8.43 -31.77 7.40
C ALA A 773 -7.14 -32.56 7.70
N ARG A 774 -6.87 -32.82 8.98
CA ARG A 774 -5.74 -33.64 9.44
C ARG A 774 -5.81 -35.06 8.91
N ALA A 775 -6.90 -35.78 9.18
CA ALA A 775 -7.04 -37.17 8.75
C ALA A 775 -6.99 -37.28 7.21
N PHE A 776 -7.49 -36.28 6.50
CA PHE A 776 -7.38 -36.22 5.04
C PHE A 776 -5.94 -36.02 4.58
N ALA A 777 -5.20 -35.10 5.21
CA ALA A 777 -3.81 -34.83 4.89
C ALA A 777 -2.88 -36.01 5.22
N GLU A 778 -2.96 -36.57 6.43
CA GLU A 778 -2.11 -37.67 6.89
C GLU A 778 -2.50 -38.99 6.21
N ASN A 779 -3.78 -39.36 6.24
CA ASN A 779 -4.21 -40.71 5.84
C ASN A 779 -4.56 -40.83 4.36
N LEU A 780 -4.97 -39.74 3.69
CA LEU A 780 -5.38 -39.77 2.28
C LEU A 780 -4.31 -39.20 1.34
N LEU A 781 -3.71 -38.06 1.70
CA LEU A 781 -2.69 -37.42 0.88
C LEU A 781 -1.27 -37.88 1.21
N GLY A 782 -1.05 -38.49 2.38
CA GLY A 782 0.25 -39.00 2.80
C GLY A 782 1.24 -37.90 3.23
N PHE A 783 0.76 -36.78 3.74
CA PHE A 783 1.64 -35.74 4.29
C PHE A 783 2.22 -36.18 5.64
N GLU A 784 3.51 -36.53 5.67
CA GLU A 784 4.21 -37.06 6.86
C GLU A 784 4.42 -36.00 7.97
N ASP A 785 4.48 -34.71 7.62
CA ASP A 785 4.81 -33.59 8.53
C ASP A 785 3.67 -32.56 8.69
N TYR A 786 2.42 -33.02 8.83
CA TYR A 786 1.26 -32.11 8.98
C TYR A 786 1.41 -31.11 10.15
N ASP A 787 2.11 -31.49 11.22
CA ASP A 787 2.36 -30.65 12.41
C ASP A 787 3.72 -29.89 12.37
N GLY A 788 4.60 -30.15 11.38
CA GLY A 788 6.00 -29.66 11.35
C GLY A 788 6.23 -28.29 10.71
N GLN A 789 5.26 -27.76 9.97
CA GLN A 789 5.37 -26.45 9.31
C GLN A 789 4.83 -25.31 10.20
N GLN A 790 5.52 -24.99 11.30
CA GLN A 790 5.41 -23.64 11.84
C GLN A 790 6.22 -22.69 10.94
N PRO A 791 5.68 -21.55 10.50
CA PRO A 791 6.51 -20.57 9.80
C PRO A 791 7.65 -20.17 10.74
N GLN A 792 8.89 -20.27 10.27
CA GLN A 792 10.04 -19.65 10.93
C GLN A 792 9.73 -18.15 11.03
N GLN A 793 9.19 -17.72 12.16
CA GLN A 793 9.32 -16.35 12.59
C GLN A 793 10.82 -16.09 12.64
N GLN A 794 11.28 -15.09 11.90
CA GLN A 794 12.62 -14.54 12.06
C GLN A 794 12.84 -14.32 13.57
N GLN A 795 13.69 -15.16 14.17
CA GLN A 795 14.14 -14.97 15.54
C GLN A 795 14.82 -13.60 15.62
N GLN A 796 14.07 -12.61 16.10
CA GLN A 796 14.66 -11.53 16.86
C GLN A 796 15.11 -12.16 18.17
N GLY A 797 16.42 -12.10 18.44
CA GLY A 797 16.99 -12.64 19.66
C GLY A 797 16.42 -11.93 20.88
N GLU A 798 15.70 -12.68 21.70
CA GLU A 798 15.49 -12.37 23.10
C GLU A 798 16.22 -13.46 23.90
N GLU A 799 17.25 -13.04 24.62
CA GLU A 799 17.93 -13.84 25.65
C GLU A 799 16.95 -13.97 26.82
N GLU A 800 16.41 -15.18 27.07
CA GLU A 800 15.69 -15.48 28.30
C GLU A 800 16.66 -16.03 29.35
N GLU A 801 16.73 -15.31 30.48
CA GLU A 801 17.41 -15.72 31.72
C GLU A 801 16.66 -16.90 32.36
N GLU A 802 17.35 -18.01 32.60
CA GLU A 802 16.84 -19.15 33.37
C GLU A 802 16.77 -18.81 34.88
N GLU A 803 15.56 -18.75 35.44
CA GLU A 803 15.34 -18.85 36.89
C GLU A 803 15.15 -20.32 37.28
N GLU A 804 16.12 -20.86 38.03
CA GLU A 804 16.02 -22.16 38.71
C GLU A 804 15.03 -22.08 39.89
N GLU A 805 13.88 -22.75 39.80
CA GLU A 805 13.06 -23.10 40.96
C GLU A 805 13.38 -24.53 41.42
N SER A 806 13.90 -24.62 42.65
CA SER A 806 14.22 -25.86 43.36
C SER A 806 12.97 -26.51 43.96
N GLU A 807 12.59 -27.70 43.48
CA GLU A 807 11.63 -28.57 44.16
C GLU A 807 12.33 -29.43 45.23
N THR A 808 11.99 -29.18 46.49
CA THR A 808 12.18 -30.11 47.60
C THR A 808 10.91 -30.92 47.79
N GLU A 809 10.97 -32.24 47.61
CA GLU A 809 10.08 -33.16 48.34
C GLU A 809 10.86 -34.38 48.85
N ASP A 810 10.89 -34.47 50.18
CA ASP A 810 11.24 -35.63 50.98
C ASP A 810 10.23 -36.78 50.76
N GLY A 811 10.70 -38.03 50.81
CA GLY A 811 9.85 -39.09 51.37
C GLY A 811 10.12 -40.55 50.98
N PHE A 812 11.00 -41.20 51.76
CA PHE A 812 10.92 -42.60 52.23
C PHE A 812 10.85 -43.79 51.24
N GLY A 813 11.88 -44.65 51.34
CA GLY A 813 11.90 -46.02 50.85
C GLY A 813 13.30 -46.60 50.76
#